data_AF-A0A7X9WWG3-F1
#
_entry.id   AF-A0A7X9WWG3-F1
#
_cell.length_a   1.000
_cell.length_b   1.000
_cell.length_c   1.000
_cell.angle_alpha   90.00
_cell.angle_beta   90.00
_cell.angle_gamma   90.00
#
_symmetry.space_group_name_H-M   'P 1'
#
loop_
_entity.id
_entity.type
_entity.pdbx_description
1 polymer ?
#
loop_
_entity_poly.entity_id
_entity_poly.type
_entity_poly.pdbx_seq_one_letter_code
_entity_poly.pdbx_strand_id
1 'polypeptide(L)'
;MRFLSATGGCLLLLSASATALSVTSIAPVAAQTSQAPVVLRETSPDWLAVRTLPDIKPDQLAHAEDGVAYLLTDWQVRGTAQGYDSYYRIATKVVDRSGLEETGRISTSYNPAFETVALNFVHIIRDGKVIDRTSDASFRVVEREDDLDDGIISGTLKAIATLKDVRVGDIVDYGMTQHVRTALWPGHYFASFTDRFTEPLGLRAIRFIWPASQPLRFKAANSDIAFTQQKQGDMTAWEWVGRDRPFGPGEDDVPAWHPQYGRIDISTMADWATVARWATPLYAGDESLTPDFERSLADIAKRWPKAQDRLTEVSRYIQDNIRYVGEELGEGSYVPRRPRLVLERGYGDCKDKSLLLAVALRRLGIGAVPALVSTRPGRDLPDRLASPLMFDHVIVRVAIDAQTLWIDPTATHRGGRGLNITPSNLGYALPIRDGQQALEKMEGYAARAGKMDVIERFDVDEAAPVAMTLHVETRYSGGMADWMRGRLASQSAAQMARGNLEFYQKRFPGLTESKTLAISDDRDANIVVLGEDYSLSKTEFDKGKILSDLNTNAYAISNLVPAKQAGPRTQPLYLSANIDRSQLIEVHARDRRLWAPDDIEMKADGLVFSRKSVRDGDGVRIAYRLINDDNNVVPAAQAATVYAISDKIGDESGLRFFIDKSSRPSATMGAIDPADMQPYRVELDRIVALMGEKTDQASKVEALSIANQLAEKPPRPSAIAGLLDGLKGLILAGLGRNAPSKAALLSSLEQYQGNADMMRTLMAIQLNSDEPAALFKTMKVAQAAQPALIQNFDMDWMRFMQQRIRTLPEEQRQNARHELCILLAGSGWHMEPRTVEGVSMLGCAIQGQLQRGNVAEARKLIALQPSADTLASLAMDKRYQAIWPDLAKGQADGFAKNIEQAIVTAKATVAKAPDEFGAATGLIQALRTAGKAPEAIAAGKLLAARKDKIEATGDTAFWFVNEYAYALADAGRTDDAIAQMDGLMALGVDQYPTLVSQVINRAEMFNHGDRPEQALAALTEAEDNYATHASMFGKMWIWAGKACALRNLNRGEEAKAVEEKLVTGRDDNKSAVTMAAACRGDQPMIEKLLIERLDKPEDRAAALGLFTRFKVQPAPSRFDAKLEQVMAAARAAPAVKAKFSEYGRVVDFAGSKAYWGDF
;
A
#
# COMPACT_ATOMS: atom_id res chain seq x y z
N MET A 1 -4.19 -12.25 -18.93
CA MET A 1 -4.22 -12.07 -20.40
C MET A 1 -3.06 -11.15 -20.82
N ARG A 2 -2.95 -10.86 -22.12
CA ARG A 2 -1.88 -10.15 -22.89
C ARG A 2 -1.07 -9.03 -22.19
N PHE A 3 0.19 -8.91 -22.59
CA PHE A 3 0.85 -7.60 -22.80
C PHE A 3 1.37 -7.48 -24.24
N LEU A 4 1.54 -6.25 -24.74
CA LEU A 4 1.70 -5.93 -26.17
C LEU A 4 3.13 -6.15 -26.70
N SER A 5 3.24 -6.41 -28.00
CA SER A 5 4.44 -6.10 -28.79
C SER A 5 4.08 -5.24 -30.02
N ALA A 6 4.94 -4.27 -30.34
CA ALA A 6 4.69 -3.25 -31.35
C ALA A 6 5.25 -3.64 -32.73
N THR A 7 4.69 -3.06 -33.79
CA THR A 7 5.03 -3.35 -35.18
C THR A 7 6.35 -2.74 -35.64
N GLY A 8 7.16 -3.51 -36.36
CA GLY A 8 8.30 -3.04 -37.15
C GLY A 8 8.48 -3.93 -38.38
N GLY A 9 8.15 -3.42 -39.58
CA GLY A 9 8.22 -4.19 -40.82
C GLY A 9 9.51 -3.97 -41.61
N CYS A 10 9.99 -5.01 -42.29
CA CYS A 10 10.87 -4.86 -43.45
C CYS A 10 10.56 -5.93 -44.51
N LEU A 11 10.40 -5.49 -45.75
CA LEU A 11 10.36 -6.36 -46.92
C LEU A 11 11.76 -6.93 -47.18
N LEU A 12 11.84 -8.19 -47.62
CA LEU A 12 12.84 -8.60 -48.61
C LEU A 12 12.25 -9.68 -49.51
N LEU A 13 12.16 -9.37 -50.81
CA LEU A 13 11.84 -10.31 -51.88
C LEU A 13 13.12 -11.07 -52.26
N LEU A 14 13.00 -12.35 -52.64
CA LEU A 14 13.67 -12.91 -53.81
C LEU A 14 13.16 -14.31 -54.19
N SER A 15 12.76 -14.44 -55.46
CA SER A 15 12.63 -15.68 -56.24
C SER A 15 14.03 -16.20 -56.66
N ALA A 16 14.30 -17.35 -57.28
CA ALA A 16 13.53 -18.51 -57.77
C ALA A 16 14.42 -19.78 -57.53
N SER A 17 14.32 -20.97 -58.14
CA SER A 17 13.52 -21.54 -59.25
C SER A 17 13.47 -23.08 -59.08
N ALA A 18 12.64 -23.79 -59.85
CA ALA A 18 12.61 -25.26 -59.87
C ALA A 18 13.46 -25.87 -61.00
N THR A 19 14.03 -27.06 -60.76
CA THR A 19 14.38 -28.03 -61.81
C THR A 19 14.24 -29.45 -61.28
N ALA A 20 13.54 -30.31 -62.03
CA ALA A 20 13.33 -31.72 -61.69
C ALA A 20 14.24 -32.62 -62.52
N LEU A 21 14.63 -33.78 -61.96
CA LEU A 21 15.10 -34.94 -62.71
C LEU A 21 14.88 -36.22 -61.88
N SER A 22 14.32 -37.24 -62.51
CA SER A 22 13.74 -38.42 -61.85
C SER A 22 14.55 -39.68 -62.15
N VAL A 23 14.87 -40.51 -61.14
CA VAL A 23 15.31 -41.90 -61.36
C VAL A 23 14.65 -42.86 -60.36
N THR A 24 14.13 -43.95 -60.94
CA THR A 24 13.37 -45.11 -60.43
C THR A 24 13.68 -45.72 -59.05
N SER A 25 12.65 -45.67 -58.20
CA SER A 25 12.01 -46.80 -57.48
C SER A 25 12.85 -47.91 -56.81
N ILE A 26 12.85 -47.88 -55.48
CA ILE A 26 12.78 -49.07 -54.61
C ILE A 26 11.43 -49.00 -53.87
N ALA A 27 10.79 -50.14 -53.61
CA ALA A 27 9.42 -50.19 -53.07
C ALA A 27 9.28 -49.47 -51.71
N PRO A 28 8.25 -48.62 -51.51
CA PRO A 28 8.05 -47.98 -50.22
C PRO A 28 7.44 -48.96 -49.22
N VAL A 29 8.06 -49.06 -48.05
CA VAL A 29 7.32 -49.37 -46.82
C VAL A 29 6.21 -48.33 -46.72
N ALA A 30 4.99 -48.76 -46.37
CA ALA A 30 3.86 -47.85 -46.20
C ALA A 30 4.10 -46.92 -45.00
N ALA A 31 4.77 -45.80 -45.27
CA ALA A 31 4.78 -44.67 -44.35
C ALA A 31 3.33 -44.26 -44.14
N GLN A 32 2.84 -44.36 -42.90
CA GLN A 32 1.63 -43.68 -42.51
C GLN A 32 1.84 -42.20 -42.83
N THR A 33 1.08 -41.69 -43.79
CA THR A 33 1.05 -40.26 -44.07
C THR A 33 0.56 -39.58 -42.80
N SER A 34 1.46 -38.97 -42.04
CA SER A 34 1.11 -38.11 -40.92
C SER A 34 0.23 -37.00 -41.48
N GLN A 35 -1.08 -37.09 -41.26
CA GLN A 35 -1.97 -35.97 -41.54
C GLN A 35 -1.43 -34.78 -40.75
N ALA A 36 -1.45 -33.60 -41.37
CA ALA A 36 -1.10 -32.38 -40.67
C ALA A 36 -1.95 -32.28 -39.40
N PRO A 37 -1.41 -31.82 -38.26
CA PRO A 37 -2.17 -31.71 -37.02
C PRO A 37 -3.46 -30.90 -37.23
N VAL A 38 -4.61 -31.52 -36.96
CA VAL A 38 -5.94 -30.96 -37.20
C VAL A 38 -6.80 -31.07 -35.95
N VAL A 39 -7.70 -30.10 -35.77
CA VAL A 39 -8.79 -30.20 -34.80
C VAL A 39 -9.87 -31.11 -35.38
N LEU A 40 -10.15 -32.21 -34.69
CA LEU A 40 -11.21 -33.16 -35.03
C LEU A 40 -12.60 -32.52 -34.81
N ARG A 41 -13.66 -33.17 -35.30
CA ARG A 41 -15.04 -32.82 -34.95
C ARG A 41 -15.74 -34.08 -34.48
N GLU A 42 -16.25 -34.05 -33.26
CA GLU A 42 -16.84 -35.21 -32.58
C GLU A 42 -18.07 -34.79 -31.79
N THR A 43 -19.12 -35.60 -31.75
CA THR A 43 -20.26 -35.31 -30.86
C THR A 43 -19.81 -35.26 -29.40
N SER A 44 -20.41 -34.38 -28.59
CA SER A 44 -20.16 -34.31 -27.15
C SER A 44 -20.22 -35.70 -26.50
N PRO A 45 -19.21 -36.13 -25.72
CA PRO A 45 -19.19 -37.46 -25.11
C PRO A 45 -20.40 -37.76 -24.22
N ASP A 46 -20.84 -39.03 -24.26
CA ASP A 46 -21.99 -39.58 -23.55
C ASP A 46 -21.88 -39.55 -22.01
N TRP A 47 -20.65 -39.53 -21.50
CA TRP A 47 -20.35 -39.56 -20.07
C TRP A 47 -20.43 -38.19 -19.39
N LEU A 48 -20.61 -37.10 -20.14
CA LEU A 48 -20.67 -35.73 -19.60
C LEU A 48 -21.92 -35.48 -18.75
N ALA A 49 -21.76 -34.73 -17.66
CA ALA A 49 -22.87 -34.18 -16.91
C ALA A 49 -23.37 -32.92 -17.64
N VAL A 50 -24.62 -32.92 -18.10
CA VAL A 50 -25.18 -31.78 -18.86
C VAL A 50 -25.30 -30.55 -17.95
N ARG A 51 -24.82 -29.39 -18.44
CA ARG A 51 -24.94 -28.09 -17.75
C ARG A 51 -25.87 -27.15 -18.51
N THR A 52 -26.86 -26.60 -17.81
CA THR A 52 -27.64 -25.45 -18.29
C THR A 52 -26.84 -24.17 -18.09
N LEU A 53 -26.90 -23.23 -19.05
CA LEU A 53 -26.32 -21.89 -18.87
C LEU A 53 -27.08 -21.16 -17.75
N PRO A 54 -26.38 -20.47 -16.83
CA PRO A 54 -27.05 -19.59 -15.86
C PRO A 54 -27.56 -18.32 -16.55
N ASP A 55 -28.60 -17.71 -15.97
CA ASP A 55 -29.00 -16.35 -16.33
C ASP A 55 -27.86 -15.36 -16.00
N ILE A 56 -27.70 -14.33 -16.83
CA ILE A 56 -26.70 -13.29 -16.58
C ILE A 56 -27.18 -12.31 -15.51
N LYS A 57 -26.28 -11.97 -14.58
CA LYS A 57 -26.51 -11.01 -13.50
C LYS A 57 -25.94 -9.63 -13.82
N PRO A 58 -26.49 -8.54 -13.23
CA PRO A 58 -25.95 -7.19 -13.39
C PRO A 58 -24.46 -7.09 -13.07
N ASP A 59 -23.98 -7.74 -12.00
CA ASP A 59 -22.58 -7.69 -11.59
C ASP A 59 -21.62 -8.24 -12.64
N GLN A 60 -22.03 -9.25 -13.42
CA GLN A 60 -21.25 -9.81 -14.53
C GLN A 60 -21.16 -8.86 -15.73
N LEU A 61 -22.13 -7.96 -15.90
CA LEU A 61 -22.10 -6.90 -16.90
C LEU A 61 -21.31 -5.68 -16.42
N ALA A 62 -21.38 -5.37 -15.13
CA ALA A 62 -20.69 -4.24 -14.52
C ALA A 62 -19.17 -4.45 -14.42
N HIS A 63 -18.73 -5.70 -14.25
CA HIS A 63 -17.32 -6.12 -14.21
C HIS A 63 -16.99 -6.97 -15.44
N ALA A 64 -17.32 -6.46 -16.63
CA ALA A 64 -16.95 -7.07 -17.89
C ALA A 64 -15.62 -6.48 -18.40
N GLU A 65 -14.49 -7.08 -18.04
CA GLU A 65 -13.19 -6.71 -18.62
C GLU A 65 -13.09 -7.09 -20.09
N ASP A 66 -12.37 -6.26 -20.87
CA ASP A 66 -12.24 -6.36 -22.34
C ASP A 66 -13.59 -6.60 -23.06
N GLY A 67 -14.70 -6.11 -22.49
CA GLY A 67 -16.06 -6.23 -23.05
C GLY A 67 -16.67 -7.63 -23.00
N VAL A 68 -16.17 -8.52 -22.13
CA VAL A 68 -16.61 -9.92 -22.01
C VAL A 68 -17.10 -10.25 -20.60
N ALA A 69 -18.30 -10.84 -20.50
CA ALA A 69 -18.85 -11.35 -19.25
C ALA A 69 -18.85 -12.89 -19.22
N TYR A 70 -18.28 -13.51 -18.19
CA TYR A 70 -18.16 -14.97 -18.08
C TYR A 70 -19.41 -15.61 -17.45
N LEU A 71 -20.08 -16.48 -18.21
CA LEU A 71 -21.31 -17.16 -17.77
C LEU A 71 -21.04 -18.57 -17.23
N LEU A 72 -20.28 -19.36 -17.98
CA LEU A 72 -20.02 -20.76 -17.66
C LEU A 72 -18.56 -21.11 -17.91
N THR A 73 -17.95 -21.83 -16.97
CA THR A 73 -16.87 -22.78 -17.26
C THR A 73 -17.26 -24.15 -16.73
N ASP A 74 -17.19 -25.19 -17.56
CA ASP A 74 -17.47 -26.58 -17.19
C ASP A 74 -16.31 -27.45 -17.67
N TRP A 75 -15.61 -28.06 -16.71
CA TRP A 75 -14.46 -28.91 -16.95
C TRP A 75 -14.73 -30.32 -16.46
N GLN A 76 -14.70 -31.29 -17.37
CA GLN A 76 -15.00 -32.68 -17.05
C GLN A 76 -13.89 -33.59 -17.57
N VAL A 77 -13.43 -34.53 -16.76
CA VAL A 77 -12.33 -35.44 -17.12
C VAL A 77 -12.72 -36.88 -16.84
N ARG A 78 -12.42 -37.79 -17.77
CA ARG A 78 -12.63 -39.23 -17.62
C ARG A 78 -11.35 -40.02 -17.90
N GLY A 79 -10.95 -40.85 -16.93
CA GLY A 79 -9.88 -41.83 -17.12
C GLY A 79 -10.30 -42.93 -18.10
N THR A 80 -9.37 -43.35 -18.95
CA THR A 80 -9.53 -44.43 -19.95
C THR A 80 -8.39 -45.44 -19.82
N ALA A 81 -8.50 -46.58 -20.51
CA ALA A 81 -7.45 -47.61 -20.48
C ALA A 81 -6.10 -47.17 -21.08
N GLN A 82 -6.07 -46.06 -21.82
CA GLN A 82 -4.87 -45.57 -22.54
C GLN A 82 -4.43 -44.15 -22.11
N GLY A 83 -5.07 -43.56 -21.10
CA GLY A 83 -4.85 -42.17 -20.69
C GLY A 83 -6.15 -41.55 -20.18
N TYR A 84 -6.52 -40.36 -20.66
CA TYR A 84 -7.78 -39.72 -20.27
C TYR A 84 -8.33 -38.80 -21.35
N ASP A 85 -9.61 -38.50 -21.25
CA ASP A 85 -10.29 -37.50 -22.06
C ASP A 85 -10.68 -36.32 -21.16
N SER A 86 -10.30 -35.11 -21.55
CA SER A 86 -10.55 -33.85 -20.83
C SER A 86 -11.44 -32.96 -21.69
N TYR A 87 -12.70 -32.80 -21.28
CA TYR A 87 -13.68 -31.92 -21.92
C TYR A 87 -13.72 -30.57 -21.21
N TYR A 88 -13.74 -29.49 -21.98
CA TYR A 88 -13.91 -28.13 -21.47
C TYR A 88 -14.93 -27.36 -22.30
N ARG A 89 -15.83 -26.65 -21.60
CA ARG A 89 -16.83 -25.76 -22.18
C ARG A 89 -16.73 -24.37 -21.55
N ILE A 90 -16.79 -23.35 -22.41
CA ILE A 90 -16.89 -21.95 -22.00
C ILE A 90 -18.17 -21.36 -22.59
N ALA A 91 -18.90 -20.58 -21.80
CA ALA A 91 -19.86 -19.61 -22.32
C ALA A 91 -19.56 -18.19 -21.82
N THR A 92 -19.53 -17.24 -22.75
CA THR A 92 -19.26 -15.82 -22.51
C THR A 92 -20.29 -14.95 -23.22
N LYS A 93 -20.67 -13.81 -22.64
CA LYS A 93 -21.50 -12.80 -23.29
C LYS A 93 -20.62 -11.65 -23.78
N VAL A 94 -20.87 -11.20 -25.01
CA VAL A 94 -20.29 -9.97 -25.56
C VAL A 94 -21.05 -8.77 -25.00
N VAL A 95 -20.40 -7.94 -24.20
CA VAL A 95 -20.99 -6.77 -23.54
C VAL A 95 -20.81 -5.51 -24.36
N ASP A 96 -19.65 -5.34 -25.00
CA ASP A 96 -19.37 -4.23 -25.90
C ASP A 96 -18.48 -4.63 -27.10
N ARG A 97 -18.03 -3.63 -27.88
CA ARG A 97 -17.22 -3.83 -29.09
C ARG A 97 -15.88 -4.52 -28.82
N SER A 98 -15.20 -4.23 -27.71
CA SER A 98 -13.89 -4.80 -27.39
C SER A 98 -13.98 -6.33 -27.24
N GLY A 99 -15.08 -6.81 -26.65
CA GLY A 99 -15.36 -8.23 -26.48
C GLY A 99 -15.50 -9.01 -27.79
N LEU A 100 -15.76 -8.34 -28.92
CA LEU A 100 -15.80 -8.99 -30.24
C LEU A 100 -14.42 -9.53 -30.67
N GLU A 101 -13.33 -8.88 -30.28
CA GLU A 101 -11.97 -9.28 -30.66
C GLU A 101 -11.51 -10.55 -29.95
N GLU A 102 -11.95 -10.76 -28.70
CA GLU A 102 -11.61 -11.96 -27.92
C GLU A 102 -12.64 -13.08 -28.13
N THR A 103 -13.95 -12.81 -28.01
CA THR A 103 -15.00 -13.84 -28.18
C THR A 103 -15.22 -14.26 -29.64
N GLY A 104 -14.84 -13.41 -30.61
CA GLY A 104 -14.85 -13.75 -32.04
C GLY A 104 -13.82 -14.81 -32.43
N ARG A 105 -13.02 -15.33 -31.49
CA ARG A 105 -11.97 -16.31 -31.72
C ARG A 105 -12.04 -17.44 -30.70
N ILE A 106 -12.11 -18.68 -31.19
CA ILE A 106 -11.84 -19.86 -30.37
C ILE A 106 -10.37 -20.23 -30.56
N SER A 107 -9.64 -20.46 -29.46
CA SER A 107 -8.28 -21.00 -29.53
C SER A 107 -7.97 -21.96 -28.40
N THR A 108 -7.14 -22.95 -28.71
CA THR A 108 -6.64 -23.95 -27.77
C THR A 108 -5.22 -24.35 -28.14
N SER A 109 -4.40 -24.70 -27.14
CA SER A 109 -3.03 -25.18 -27.30
C SER A 109 -2.95 -26.65 -26.88
N TYR A 110 -2.17 -27.45 -27.60
CA TYR A 110 -1.99 -28.88 -27.31
C TYR A 110 -0.62 -29.38 -27.80
N ASN A 111 -0.10 -30.43 -27.17
CA ASN A 111 1.12 -31.11 -27.61
C ASN A 111 0.79 -32.32 -28.52
N PRO A 112 1.04 -32.25 -29.83
CA PRO A 112 0.65 -33.30 -30.78
C PRO A 112 1.37 -34.64 -30.57
N ALA A 113 2.41 -34.70 -29.73
CA ALA A 113 3.12 -35.94 -29.42
C ALA A 113 2.30 -36.90 -28.53
N PHE A 114 1.37 -36.38 -27.71
CA PHE A 114 0.55 -37.19 -26.82
C PHE A 114 -0.90 -36.66 -26.63
N GLU A 115 -1.30 -35.63 -27.38
CA GLU A 115 -2.63 -35.02 -27.29
C GLU A 115 -3.27 -34.85 -28.67
N THR A 116 -4.58 -35.13 -28.76
CA THR A 116 -5.42 -34.74 -29.89
C THR A 116 -6.62 -33.95 -29.39
N VAL A 117 -7.13 -33.02 -30.21
CA VAL A 117 -8.21 -32.11 -29.84
C VAL A 117 -9.38 -32.23 -30.81
N ALA A 118 -10.59 -32.34 -30.27
CA ALA A 118 -11.85 -32.36 -30.98
C ALA A 118 -12.72 -31.15 -30.59
N LEU A 119 -13.34 -30.50 -31.58
CA LEU A 119 -14.45 -29.58 -31.37
C LEU A 119 -15.75 -30.38 -31.20
N ASN A 120 -16.52 -30.10 -30.15
CA ASN A 120 -17.81 -30.74 -29.93
C ASN A 120 -18.99 -29.92 -30.45
N PHE A 121 -19.03 -28.64 -30.10
CA PHE A 121 -20.01 -27.69 -30.64
C PHE A 121 -19.52 -26.25 -30.53
N VAL A 122 -20.10 -25.36 -31.35
CA VAL A 122 -20.03 -23.91 -31.21
C VAL A 122 -21.42 -23.34 -31.44
N HIS A 123 -21.95 -22.62 -30.47
CA HIS A 123 -23.23 -21.95 -30.52
C HIS A 123 -23.07 -20.44 -30.32
N ILE A 124 -23.83 -19.67 -31.11
CA ILE A 124 -24.11 -18.25 -30.83
C ILE A 124 -25.55 -18.17 -30.35
N ILE A 125 -25.79 -17.64 -29.16
CA ILE A 125 -27.14 -17.45 -28.62
C ILE A 125 -27.47 -15.95 -28.70
N ARG A 126 -28.47 -15.62 -29.52
CA ARG A 126 -28.91 -14.25 -29.81
C ARG A 126 -30.41 -14.14 -29.55
N ASP A 127 -30.82 -13.22 -28.69
CA ASP A 127 -32.23 -13.00 -28.31
C ASP A 127 -32.95 -14.31 -27.89
N GLY A 128 -32.24 -15.18 -27.16
CA GLY A 128 -32.71 -16.50 -26.71
C GLY A 128 -32.71 -17.59 -27.79
N LYS A 129 -32.35 -17.30 -29.05
CA LYS A 129 -32.27 -18.27 -30.14
C LYS A 129 -30.85 -18.81 -30.30
N VAL A 130 -30.72 -20.12 -30.37
CA VAL A 130 -29.44 -20.81 -30.62
C VAL A 130 -29.16 -20.85 -32.13
N ILE A 131 -27.97 -20.41 -32.53
CA ILE A 131 -27.43 -20.49 -33.89
C ILE A 131 -26.21 -21.41 -33.84
N ASP A 132 -26.30 -22.59 -34.44
CA ASP A 132 -25.19 -23.54 -34.53
C ASP A 132 -24.14 -23.05 -35.56
N ARG A 133 -22.88 -23.01 -35.14
CA ARG A 133 -21.68 -22.63 -35.90
C ARG A 133 -20.60 -23.71 -35.90
N THR A 134 -20.90 -24.93 -35.42
CA THR A 134 -19.95 -26.04 -35.28
C THR A 134 -19.32 -26.46 -36.63
N SER A 135 -20.12 -26.47 -37.69
CA SER A 135 -19.67 -26.74 -39.06
C SER A 135 -18.92 -25.55 -39.70
N ASP A 136 -19.30 -24.32 -39.33
CA ASP A 136 -18.70 -23.06 -39.79
C ASP A 136 -17.31 -22.80 -39.19
N ALA A 137 -17.04 -23.32 -37.98
CA ALA A 137 -15.79 -23.14 -37.25
C ALA A 137 -14.62 -23.84 -37.96
N SER A 138 -13.75 -23.06 -38.61
CA SER A 138 -12.56 -23.55 -39.30
C SER A 138 -11.30 -23.20 -38.50
N PHE A 139 -10.64 -24.23 -37.97
CA PHE A 139 -9.38 -24.08 -37.25
C PHE A 139 -8.18 -24.03 -38.20
N ARG A 140 -7.29 -23.08 -37.95
CA ARG A 140 -5.91 -23.08 -38.46
C ARG A 140 -5.01 -23.49 -37.30
N VAL A 141 -4.19 -24.51 -37.51
CA VAL A 141 -3.14 -24.89 -36.55
C VAL A 141 -1.87 -24.14 -36.95
N VAL A 142 -1.25 -23.48 -35.97
CA VAL A 142 0.03 -22.78 -36.14
C VAL A 142 1.03 -23.30 -35.12
N GLU A 143 2.26 -23.50 -35.59
CA GLU A 143 3.43 -23.67 -34.75
C GLU A 143 3.82 -22.29 -34.22
N ARG A 144 3.85 -22.15 -32.89
CA ARG A 144 4.15 -20.90 -32.21
C ARG A 144 4.78 -21.23 -30.87
N GLU A 145 6.10 -21.28 -30.87
CA GLU A 145 6.90 -21.41 -29.64
C GLU A 145 6.86 -20.07 -28.91
N ASP A 146 6.01 -19.97 -27.88
CA ASP A 146 5.85 -18.74 -27.10
C ASP A 146 7.09 -18.43 -26.23
N ASP A 147 7.97 -19.41 -25.98
CA ASP A 147 9.21 -19.31 -25.18
C ASP A 147 10.52 -19.38 -26.03
N LEU A 148 10.44 -19.14 -27.35
CA LEU A 148 11.60 -19.26 -28.26
C LEU A 148 12.69 -18.21 -27.98
N ASP A 149 12.32 -17.02 -27.50
CA ASP A 149 13.26 -15.97 -27.13
C ASP A 149 14.12 -16.36 -25.91
N ASP A 150 13.61 -17.25 -25.05
CA ASP A 150 14.37 -17.89 -23.95
C ASP A 150 15.16 -19.15 -24.42
N GLY A 151 15.11 -19.47 -25.71
CA GLY A 151 15.79 -20.60 -26.33
C GLY A 151 15.11 -21.95 -26.08
N ILE A 152 13.81 -21.95 -25.79
CA ILE A 152 12.99 -23.15 -25.53
C ILE A 152 12.14 -23.49 -26.75
N ILE A 153 12.02 -24.79 -27.05
CA ILE A 153 11.23 -25.36 -28.14
C ILE A 153 10.39 -26.49 -27.53
N SER A 154 9.10 -26.22 -27.33
CA SER A 154 8.15 -27.10 -26.63
C SER A 154 7.45 -28.11 -27.56
N GLY A 155 7.35 -27.80 -28.86
CA GLY A 155 6.52 -28.54 -29.82
C GLY A 155 5.02 -28.31 -29.62
N THR A 156 4.62 -27.32 -28.83
CA THR A 156 3.21 -27.00 -28.57
C THR A 156 2.59 -26.33 -29.79
N LEU A 157 1.45 -26.85 -30.25
CA LEU A 157 0.70 -26.28 -31.37
C LEU A 157 -0.51 -25.49 -30.89
N LYS A 158 -0.82 -24.40 -31.59
CA LYS A 158 -1.98 -23.55 -31.28
C LYS A 158 -3.02 -23.65 -32.39
N ALA A 159 -4.17 -24.21 -32.08
CA ALA A 159 -5.33 -24.22 -32.96
C ALA A 159 -6.17 -22.96 -32.77
N ILE A 160 -6.50 -22.26 -33.85
CA ILE A 160 -7.24 -20.98 -33.83
C ILE A 160 -8.35 -21.00 -34.88
N ALA A 161 -9.60 -20.79 -34.47
CA ALA A 161 -10.74 -20.55 -35.35
C ALA A 161 -11.31 -19.15 -35.12
N THR A 162 -11.77 -18.51 -36.20
CA THR A 162 -12.48 -17.21 -36.14
C THR A 162 -13.96 -17.45 -36.43
N LEU A 163 -14.83 -16.93 -35.57
CA LEU A 163 -16.27 -17.07 -35.67
C LEU A 163 -16.88 -16.00 -36.59
N LYS A 164 -17.91 -16.38 -37.35
CA LYS A 164 -18.64 -15.48 -38.25
C LYS A 164 -19.87 -14.90 -37.54
N ASP A 165 -20.13 -13.62 -37.79
CA ASP A 165 -21.34 -12.92 -37.31
C ASP A 165 -21.54 -12.98 -35.78
N VAL A 166 -20.47 -12.80 -35.00
CA VAL A 166 -20.58 -12.49 -33.56
C VAL A 166 -20.90 -11.00 -33.39
N ARG A 167 -21.81 -10.65 -32.48
CA ARG A 167 -22.31 -9.29 -32.24
C ARG A 167 -22.36 -8.97 -30.75
N VAL A 168 -22.35 -7.67 -30.44
CA VAL A 168 -22.61 -7.17 -29.08
C VAL A 168 -23.99 -7.65 -28.64
N GLY A 169 -24.08 -8.21 -27.43
CA GLY A 169 -25.28 -8.84 -26.88
C GLY A 169 -25.34 -10.37 -27.04
N ASP A 170 -24.59 -10.96 -27.98
CA ASP A 170 -24.57 -12.42 -28.16
C ASP A 170 -23.92 -13.14 -26.97
N ILE A 171 -24.28 -14.41 -26.78
CA ILE A 171 -23.51 -15.36 -25.98
C ILE A 171 -22.79 -16.32 -26.93
N VAL A 172 -21.48 -16.46 -26.79
CA VAL A 172 -20.68 -17.49 -27.46
C VAL A 172 -20.48 -18.65 -26.48
N ASP A 173 -20.97 -19.84 -26.85
CA ASP A 173 -20.95 -21.06 -26.03
C ASP A 173 -20.36 -22.21 -26.85
N TYR A 174 -19.23 -22.78 -26.41
CA TYR A 174 -18.55 -23.85 -27.15
C TYR A 174 -17.94 -24.90 -26.23
N GLY A 175 -17.86 -26.14 -26.72
CA GLY A 175 -17.27 -27.29 -26.02
C GLY A 175 -16.20 -27.97 -26.87
N MET A 176 -15.11 -28.41 -26.23
CA MET A 176 -14.01 -29.15 -26.85
C MET A 176 -13.57 -30.31 -25.96
N THR A 177 -13.15 -31.42 -26.57
CA THR A 177 -12.54 -32.57 -25.89
C THR A 177 -11.08 -32.70 -26.31
N GLN A 178 -10.20 -32.95 -25.35
CA GLN A 178 -8.79 -33.25 -25.55
C GLN A 178 -8.53 -34.69 -25.10
N HIS A 179 -8.03 -35.54 -25.99
CA HIS A 179 -7.64 -36.90 -25.67
C HIS A 179 -6.15 -36.93 -25.39
N VAL A 180 -5.78 -37.30 -24.16
CA VAL A 180 -4.38 -37.38 -23.72
C VAL A 180 -3.97 -38.84 -23.62
N ARG A 181 -2.87 -39.21 -24.27
CA ARG A 181 -2.35 -40.58 -24.43
C ARG A 181 -0.83 -40.54 -24.33
N THR A 182 -0.29 -40.69 -23.12
CA THR A 182 1.15 -40.58 -22.83
C THR A 182 1.71 -41.83 -22.16
N ALA A 183 2.89 -42.26 -22.61
CA ALA A 183 3.65 -43.35 -22.00
C ALA A 183 4.47 -42.91 -20.77
N LEU A 184 4.61 -41.60 -20.54
CA LEU A 184 5.42 -41.06 -19.45
C LEU A 184 4.86 -41.47 -18.08
N TRP A 185 3.54 -41.33 -17.85
CA TRP A 185 2.90 -41.63 -16.55
C TRP A 185 1.62 -42.48 -16.74
N PRO A 186 1.74 -43.75 -17.14
CA PRO A 186 0.60 -44.58 -17.55
C PRO A 186 -0.43 -44.73 -16.42
N GLY A 187 -1.71 -44.47 -16.73
CA GLY A 187 -2.83 -44.52 -15.79
C GLY A 187 -2.88 -43.37 -14.76
N HIS A 188 -1.83 -42.55 -14.65
CA HIS A 188 -1.79 -41.46 -13.69
C HIS A 188 -2.39 -40.17 -14.24
N TYR A 189 -2.97 -39.38 -13.33
CA TYR A 189 -3.51 -38.05 -13.58
C TYR A 189 -3.06 -37.05 -12.51
N PHE A 190 -2.88 -35.82 -12.96
CA PHE A 190 -2.43 -34.66 -12.20
C PHE A 190 -3.09 -33.39 -12.76
N ALA A 191 -3.47 -32.47 -11.88
CA ALA A 191 -3.83 -31.11 -12.30
C ALA A 191 -3.74 -30.13 -11.13
N SER A 192 -3.77 -28.83 -11.44
CA SER A 192 -3.94 -27.76 -10.46
C SER A 192 -4.79 -26.65 -11.09
N PHE A 193 -5.69 -26.06 -10.33
CA PHE A 193 -6.53 -24.94 -10.78
C PHE A 193 -6.76 -23.91 -9.66
N THR A 194 -6.95 -22.64 -10.02
CA THR A 194 -7.38 -21.59 -9.07
C THR A 194 -8.86 -21.74 -8.75
N ASP A 195 -9.30 -21.31 -7.58
CA ASP A 195 -10.72 -21.33 -7.17
C ASP A 195 -11.48 -20.10 -7.70
N ARG A 196 -10.93 -18.92 -7.42
CA ARG A 196 -11.47 -17.61 -7.73
C ARG A 196 -10.78 -17.00 -8.97
N PHE A 197 -11.30 -15.87 -9.40
CA PHE A 197 -10.82 -15.08 -10.53
C PHE A 197 -10.87 -13.58 -10.19
N THR A 198 -10.29 -12.74 -11.05
CA THR A 198 -10.49 -11.29 -10.98
C THR A 198 -11.93 -10.91 -11.31
N GLU A 199 -12.52 -11.59 -12.31
CA GLU A 199 -13.88 -11.32 -12.82
C GLU A 199 -14.96 -12.24 -12.23
N PRO A 200 -16.22 -11.77 -12.15
CA PRO A 200 -17.35 -12.61 -11.75
C PRO A 200 -17.66 -13.70 -12.78
N LEU A 201 -17.75 -14.94 -12.30
CA LEU A 201 -18.16 -16.11 -13.08
C LEU A 201 -19.51 -16.66 -12.58
N GLY A 202 -20.51 -16.71 -13.48
CA GLY A 202 -21.89 -17.11 -13.11
C GLY A 202 -22.01 -18.56 -12.64
N LEU A 203 -21.38 -19.51 -13.34
CA LEU A 203 -21.30 -20.91 -12.94
C LEU A 203 -19.92 -21.49 -13.26
N ARG A 204 -19.37 -22.22 -12.29
CA ARG A 204 -18.23 -23.11 -12.48
C ARG A 204 -18.61 -24.55 -12.12
N ALA A 205 -18.39 -25.47 -13.03
CA ALA A 205 -18.56 -26.89 -12.76
C ALA A 205 -17.27 -27.65 -13.04
N ILE A 206 -16.93 -28.58 -12.16
CA ILE A 206 -15.74 -29.43 -12.28
C ILE A 206 -16.13 -30.86 -11.92
N ARG A 207 -15.83 -31.82 -12.80
CA ARG A 207 -16.14 -33.23 -12.60
C ARG A 207 -15.00 -34.15 -13.04
N PHE A 208 -14.64 -35.11 -12.20
CA PHE A 208 -13.66 -36.16 -12.52
C PHE A 208 -14.32 -37.52 -12.44
N ILE A 209 -14.05 -38.40 -13.39
CA ILE A 209 -14.47 -39.81 -13.38
C ILE A 209 -13.21 -40.66 -13.53
N TRP A 210 -12.81 -41.39 -12.49
CA TRP A 210 -11.52 -42.10 -12.46
C TRP A 210 -11.66 -43.54 -11.93
N PRO A 211 -10.83 -44.51 -12.37
CA PRO A 211 -10.86 -45.87 -11.83
C PRO A 211 -10.71 -45.92 -10.32
N ALA A 212 -11.60 -46.67 -9.64
CA ALA A 212 -11.60 -46.80 -8.19
C ALA A 212 -10.36 -47.54 -7.64
N SER A 213 -9.64 -48.26 -8.50
CA SER A 213 -8.34 -48.87 -8.20
C SER A 213 -7.20 -47.85 -8.03
N GLN A 214 -7.38 -46.61 -8.49
CA GLN A 214 -6.35 -45.56 -8.50
C GLN A 214 -6.96 -44.21 -8.08
N PRO A 215 -7.42 -44.07 -6.82
CA PRO A 215 -8.24 -42.94 -6.39
C PRO A 215 -7.53 -41.58 -6.53
N LEU A 216 -8.29 -40.57 -6.94
CA LEU A 216 -7.85 -39.17 -6.96
C LEU A 216 -7.75 -38.61 -5.54
N ARG A 217 -6.67 -37.88 -5.27
CA ARG A 217 -6.48 -37.04 -4.08
C ARG A 217 -6.68 -35.58 -4.47
N PHE A 218 -7.26 -34.81 -3.56
CA PHE A 218 -7.50 -33.37 -3.72
C PHE A 218 -6.88 -32.63 -2.53
N LYS A 219 -6.22 -31.49 -2.76
CA LYS A 219 -5.74 -30.59 -1.69
C LYS A 219 -6.10 -29.15 -2.04
N ALA A 220 -6.94 -28.53 -1.22
CA ALA A 220 -7.31 -27.13 -1.33
C ALA A 220 -6.38 -26.26 -0.47
N ALA A 221 -6.04 -25.06 -0.95
CA ALA A 221 -5.30 -24.02 -0.24
C ALA A 221 -5.94 -22.66 -0.53
N ASN A 222 -6.22 -21.86 0.52
CA ASN A 222 -6.98 -20.60 0.42
C ASN A 222 -8.30 -20.75 -0.40
N SER A 223 -9.01 -21.86 -0.17
CA SER A 223 -10.23 -22.24 -0.88
C SER A 223 -11.10 -23.14 0.02
N ASP A 224 -12.42 -23.05 -0.15
CA ASP A 224 -13.45 -23.88 0.50
C ASP A 224 -14.02 -24.97 -0.42
N ILE A 225 -13.45 -25.18 -1.62
CA ILE A 225 -13.91 -26.17 -2.60
C ILE A 225 -13.80 -27.59 -2.04
N ALA A 226 -14.93 -28.28 -1.95
CA ALA A 226 -15.05 -29.68 -1.54
C ALA A 226 -15.85 -30.47 -2.60
N PHE A 227 -15.26 -31.57 -3.09
CA PHE A 227 -15.89 -32.43 -4.10
C PHE A 227 -16.84 -33.46 -3.48
N THR A 228 -18.04 -33.58 -4.03
CA THR A 228 -18.97 -34.67 -3.72
C THR A 228 -18.54 -35.94 -4.45
N GLN A 229 -18.39 -37.05 -3.74
CA GLN A 229 -17.96 -38.34 -4.31
C GLN A 229 -19.15 -39.30 -4.53
N GLN A 230 -19.20 -39.96 -5.69
CA GLN A 230 -20.18 -40.99 -6.03
C GLN A 230 -19.49 -42.19 -6.69
N LYS A 231 -19.79 -43.42 -6.26
CA LYS A 231 -19.29 -44.63 -6.94
C LYS A 231 -20.12 -44.92 -8.20
N GLN A 232 -19.46 -45.22 -9.32
CA GLN A 232 -20.08 -45.52 -10.61
C GLN A 232 -19.44 -46.80 -11.19
N GLY A 233 -19.85 -47.96 -10.67
CA GLY A 233 -19.29 -49.26 -11.06
C GLY A 233 -17.86 -49.47 -10.53
N ASP A 234 -16.92 -49.69 -11.46
CA ASP A 234 -15.47 -49.72 -11.24
C ASP A 234 -14.84 -48.31 -11.23
N MET A 235 -15.59 -47.29 -11.65
CA MET A 235 -15.19 -45.89 -11.60
C MET A 235 -15.71 -45.22 -10.33
N THR A 236 -15.11 -44.08 -9.98
CA THR A 236 -15.61 -43.12 -9.01
C THR A 236 -15.73 -41.76 -9.69
N ALA A 237 -16.83 -41.06 -9.44
CA ALA A 237 -17.06 -39.70 -9.88
C ALA A 237 -16.88 -38.73 -8.69
N TRP A 238 -16.21 -37.62 -8.93
CA TRP A 238 -16.10 -36.48 -8.03
C TRP A 238 -16.67 -35.25 -8.72
N GLU A 239 -17.57 -34.51 -8.09
CA GLU A 239 -18.19 -33.33 -8.68
C GLU A 239 -18.22 -32.15 -7.70
N TRP A 240 -17.93 -30.96 -8.21
CA TRP A 240 -18.15 -29.69 -7.54
C TRP A 240 -18.80 -28.70 -8.50
N VAL A 241 -19.75 -27.91 -8.00
CA VAL A 241 -20.43 -26.84 -8.76
C VAL A 241 -20.48 -25.59 -7.89
N GLY A 242 -19.78 -24.55 -8.32
CA GLY A 242 -19.83 -23.22 -7.74
C GLY A 242 -20.73 -22.29 -8.55
N ARG A 243 -21.43 -21.40 -7.85
CA ARG A 243 -22.13 -20.22 -8.41
C ARG A 243 -21.70 -19.01 -7.61
N ASP A 244 -21.65 -17.84 -8.24
CA ASP A 244 -21.44 -16.56 -7.56
C ASP A 244 -20.21 -16.56 -6.64
N ARG A 245 -19.10 -17.13 -7.13
CA ARG A 245 -17.85 -17.22 -6.35
C ARG A 245 -17.27 -15.81 -6.11
N PRO A 246 -16.64 -15.55 -4.95
CA PRO A 246 -15.99 -14.26 -4.71
C PRO A 246 -14.94 -13.97 -5.78
N PHE A 247 -14.93 -12.72 -6.26
CA PHE A 247 -14.02 -12.21 -7.28
C PHE A 247 -13.42 -10.87 -6.84
N GLY A 248 -12.43 -10.39 -7.57
CA GLY A 248 -11.81 -9.08 -7.36
C GLY A 248 -10.33 -9.06 -7.76
N PRO A 249 -9.74 -7.87 -7.96
CA PRO A 249 -8.33 -7.73 -8.29
C PRO A 249 -7.45 -8.28 -7.16
N GLY A 250 -6.27 -8.76 -7.55
CA GLY A 250 -5.24 -9.19 -6.62
C GLY A 250 -4.58 -8.02 -5.90
N GLU A 251 -3.79 -8.35 -4.86
CA GLU A 251 -2.81 -7.43 -4.29
C GLU A 251 -1.44 -7.68 -4.96
N ASP A 252 -0.67 -6.63 -5.25
CA ASP A 252 0.70 -6.77 -5.75
C ASP A 252 1.65 -7.13 -4.59
N ASP A 253 2.91 -7.43 -4.89
CA ASP A 253 3.90 -7.83 -3.89
C ASP A 253 3.38 -8.95 -2.96
N VAL A 254 2.49 -9.82 -3.44
CA VAL A 254 2.10 -11.04 -2.75
C VAL A 254 3.15 -12.11 -3.06
N PRO A 255 3.57 -12.97 -2.10
CA PRO A 255 4.53 -14.02 -2.39
C PRO A 255 4.05 -14.87 -3.56
N ALA A 256 4.86 -15.03 -4.61
CA ALA A 256 4.42 -15.66 -5.87
C ALA A 256 3.93 -17.11 -5.72
N TRP A 257 4.24 -17.73 -4.57
CA TRP A 257 3.84 -19.08 -4.19
C TRP A 257 2.61 -19.13 -3.25
N HIS A 258 2.09 -17.97 -2.80
CA HIS A 258 0.85 -17.85 -2.04
C HIS A 258 -0.36 -17.85 -3.01
N PRO A 259 -1.30 -18.80 -2.90
CA PRO A 259 -2.42 -18.91 -3.83
C PRO A 259 -3.50 -17.86 -3.51
N GLN A 260 -3.29 -16.60 -3.89
CA GLN A 260 -4.21 -15.49 -3.58
C GLN A 260 -5.67 -15.73 -4.03
N TYR A 261 -5.87 -16.30 -5.22
CA TYR A 261 -7.18 -16.70 -5.75
C TYR A 261 -7.66 -18.08 -5.27
N GLY A 262 -6.98 -18.68 -4.30
CA GLY A 262 -7.16 -20.09 -3.92
C GLY A 262 -6.59 -21.06 -4.96
N ARG A 263 -6.28 -22.28 -4.52
CA ARG A 263 -5.75 -23.37 -5.35
C ARG A 263 -6.35 -24.70 -4.93
N ILE A 264 -6.62 -25.56 -5.91
CA ILE A 264 -6.87 -26.98 -5.70
C ILE A 264 -5.87 -27.78 -6.53
N ASP A 265 -5.07 -28.61 -5.87
CA ASP A 265 -4.22 -29.62 -6.48
C ASP A 265 -4.95 -30.97 -6.57
N ILE A 266 -4.70 -31.71 -7.64
CA ILE A 266 -5.21 -33.07 -7.89
C ILE A 266 -4.05 -34.00 -8.22
N SER A 267 -4.00 -35.18 -7.60
CA SER A 267 -3.04 -36.23 -7.97
C SER A 267 -3.53 -37.64 -7.70
N THR A 268 -3.17 -38.56 -8.60
CA THR A 268 -3.24 -40.02 -8.41
C THR A 268 -2.04 -40.60 -7.67
N MET A 269 -0.88 -39.91 -7.68
CA MET A 269 0.30 -40.34 -6.93
C MET A 269 0.12 -40.04 -5.44
N ALA A 270 0.68 -40.90 -4.58
CA ALA A 270 0.45 -40.83 -3.14
C ALA A 270 1.38 -39.86 -2.41
N ASP A 271 2.63 -39.80 -2.86
CA ASP A 271 3.74 -39.17 -2.15
C ASP A 271 4.88 -38.83 -3.12
N TRP A 272 5.82 -38.01 -2.66
CA TRP A 272 7.01 -37.65 -3.43
C TRP A 272 7.94 -38.85 -3.69
N ALA A 273 7.89 -39.88 -2.84
CA ALA A 273 8.59 -41.14 -3.08
C ALA A 273 8.11 -41.84 -4.37
N THR A 274 6.82 -41.74 -4.70
CA THR A 274 6.23 -42.27 -5.93
C THR A 274 6.74 -41.50 -7.15
N VAL A 275 6.83 -40.17 -7.06
CA VAL A 275 7.42 -39.34 -8.13
C VAL A 275 8.91 -39.64 -8.30
N ALA A 276 9.66 -39.82 -7.21
CA ALA A 276 11.08 -40.18 -7.30
C ALA A 276 11.29 -41.55 -7.95
N ARG A 277 10.54 -42.58 -7.54
CA ARG A 277 10.57 -43.92 -8.17
C ARG A 277 10.20 -43.90 -9.65
N TRP A 278 9.28 -43.01 -10.05
CA TRP A 278 8.92 -42.78 -11.45
C TRP A 278 10.07 -42.11 -12.23
N ALA A 279 10.74 -41.11 -11.64
CA ALA A 279 11.81 -40.38 -12.30
C ALA A 279 13.12 -41.18 -12.43
N THR A 280 13.48 -42.01 -11.45
CA THR A 280 14.74 -42.79 -11.46
C THR A 280 15.02 -43.54 -12.77
N PRO A 281 14.12 -44.37 -13.33
CA PRO A 281 14.38 -45.08 -14.59
C PRO A 281 14.52 -44.16 -15.80
N LEU A 282 13.95 -42.95 -15.79
CA LEU A 282 14.10 -41.98 -16.89
C LEU A 282 15.53 -41.42 -16.98
N TYR A 283 16.26 -41.41 -15.85
CA TYR A 283 17.65 -40.94 -15.76
C TYR A 283 18.66 -42.10 -15.74
N ALA A 284 18.20 -43.35 -15.87
CA ALA A 284 19.04 -44.53 -15.98
C ALA A 284 19.39 -44.79 -17.46
N GLY A 285 20.68 -44.89 -17.79
CA GLY A 285 21.10 -45.10 -19.18
C GLY A 285 22.59 -45.04 -19.42
N ASP A 286 22.96 -44.71 -20.68
CA ASP A 286 24.33 -44.59 -21.16
C ASP A 286 25.04 -43.37 -20.54
N GLU A 287 25.79 -43.59 -19.45
CA GLU A 287 26.67 -42.59 -18.82
C GLU A 287 28.05 -42.42 -19.52
N SER A 288 28.20 -42.83 -20.79
CA SER A 288 29.46 -42.61 -21.49
C SER A 288 29.76 -41.12 -21.67
N LEU A 289 31.04 -40.79 -21.65
CA LEU A 289 31.58 -39.47 -21.94
C LEU A 289 32.43 -39.52 -23.22
N THR A 290 32.79 -38.37 -23.77
CA THR A 290 33.76 -38.33 -24.88
C THR A 290 35.18 -38.56 -24.34
N PRO A 291 36.08 -39.22 -25.10
CA PRO A 291 37.46 -39.45 -24.65
C PRO A 291 38.21 -38.17 -24.29
N ASP A 292 37.85 -37.06 -24.92
CA ASP A 292 38.46 -35.75 -24.68
C ASP A 292 38.02 -35.17 -23.34
N PHE A 293 36.74 -35.29 -22.99
CA PHE A 293 36.23 -34.85 -21.68
C PHE A 293 36.72 -35.74 -20.53
N GLU A 294 36.85 -37.06 -20.73
CA GLU A 294 37.50 -37.96 -19.75
C GLU A 294 38.94 -37.53 -19.46
N ARG A 295 39.71 -37.11 -20.49
CA ARG A 295 41.04 -36.52 -20.29
C ARG A 295 40.97 -35.21 -19.51
N SER A 296 39.99 -34.33 -19.78
CA SER A 296 39.78 -33.11 -18.99
C SER A 296 39.45 -33.40 -17.52
N LEU A 297 38.65 -34.42 -17.22
CA LEU A 297 38.36 -34.84 -15.83
C LEU A 297 39.61 -35.39 -15.13
N ALA A 298 40.43 -36.19 -15.81
CA ALA A 298 41.71 -36.66 -15.27
C ALA A 298 42.69 -35.52 -14.98
N ASP A 299 42.74 -34.51 -15.86
CA ASP A 299 43.57 -33.31 -15.67
C ASP A 299 43.06 -32.43 -14.51
N ILE A 300 41.74 -32.26 -14.36
CA ILE A 300 41.12 -31.60 -13.20
C ILE A 300 41.49 -32.36 -11.91
N ALA A 301 41.37 -33.69 -11.91
CA ALA A 301 41.72 -34.52 -10.76
C ALA A 301 43.20 -34.42 -10.37
N LYS A 302 44.10 -34.28 -11.35
CA LYS A 302 45.54 -34.14 -11.14
C LYS A 302 45.94 -32.75 -10.64
N ARG A 303 45.32 -31.68 -11.15
CA ARG A 303 45.65 -30.29 -10.80
C ARG A 303 45.05 -29.86 -9.46
N TRP A 304 43.88 -30.41 -9.09
CA TRP A 304 43.10 -29.97 -7.94
C TRP A 304 42.88 -31.13 -6.95
N PRO A 305 43.73 -31.31 -5.92
CA PRO A 305 43.63 -32.47 -5.03
C PRO A 305 42.40 -32.44 -4.12
N LYS A 306 41.88 -31.27 -3.77
CA LYS A 306 40.65 -31.15 -2.94
C LYS A 306 39.42 -31.43 -3.77
N ALA A 307 38.49 -32.22 -3.23
CA ALA A 307 37.20 -32.49 -3.88
C ALA A 307 36.40 -31.20 -4.15
N GLN A 308 36.45 -30.23 -3.24
CA GLN A 308 35.77 -28.94 -3.36
C GLN A 308 36.28 -28.10 -4.54
N ASP A 309 37.59 -28.17 -4.83
CA ASP A 309 38.16 -27.47 -5.99
C ASP A 309 37.74 -28.17 -7.29
N ARG A 310 37.79 -29.51 -7.33
CA ARG A 310 37.34 -30.31 -8.49
C ARG A 310 35.87 -30.07 -8.84
N LEU A 311 35.00 -29.93 -7.84
CA LEU A 311 33.61 -29.50 -7.98
C LEU A 311 33.50 -28.17 -8.73
N THR A 312 34.33 -27.20 -8.37
CA THR A 312 34.33 -25.85 -8.95
C THR A 312 34.68 -25.90 -10.44
N GLU A 313 35.79 -26.57 -10.77
CA GLU A 313 36.30 -26.60 -12.14
C GLU A 313 35.39 -27.35 -13.10
N VAL A 314 34.80 -28.48 -12.69
CA VAL A 314 33.89 -29.23 -13.56
C VAL A 314 32.54 -28.52 -13.73
N SER A 315 32.05 -27.82 -12.70
CA SER A 315 30.83 -27.02 -12.79
C SER A 315 31.04 -25.84 -13.74
N ARG A 316 32.16 -25.11 -13.60
CA ARG A 316 32.54 -24.02 -14.53
C ARG A 316 32.72 -24.52 -15.96
N TYR A 317 33.37 -25.67 -16.17
CA TYR A 317 33.50 -26.24 -17.51
C TYR A 317 32.13 -26.43 -18.17
N ILE A 318 31.17 -27.05 -17.48
CA ILE A 318 29.84 -27.35 -18.01
C ILE A 318 28.97 -26.08 -18.17
N GLN A 319 29.10 -25.10 -17.26
CA GLN A 319 28.39 -23.82 -17.34
C GLN A 319 28.93 -22.94 -18.48
N ASP A 320 30.25 -22.87 -18.64
CA ASP A 320 30.90 -21.95 -19.58
C ASP A 320 31.05 -22.52 -21.00
N ASN A 321 31.10 -23.86 -21.19
CA ASN A 321 31.38 -24.49 -22.50
C ASN A 321 30.20 -25.28 -23.12
N ILE A 322 29.13 -25.58 -22.37
CA ILE A 322 27.95 -26.30 -22.88
C ILE A 322 26.75 -25.33 -22.91
N ARG A 323 26.33 -24.92 -24.10
CA ARG A 323 25.26 -23.95 -24.29
C ARG A 323 23.90 -24.52 -23.87
N TYR A 324 23.04 -23.70 -23.26
CA TYR A 324 21.67 -24.07 -22.98
C TYR A 324 20.79 -24.02 -24.24
N VAL A 325 19.97 -25.06 -24.47
CA VAL A 325 18.88 -25.08 -25.46
C VAL A 325 17.76 -25.94 -24.89
N GLY A 326 16.58 -25.38 -24.66
CA GLY A 326 15.43 -26.09 -24.10
C GLY A 326 14.68 -26.90 -25.15
N GLU A 327 15.25 -27.98 -25.66
CA GLU A 327 14.56 -28.89 -26.59
C GLU A 327 13.63 -29.88 -25.83
N GLU A 328 12.34 -29.54 -25.68
CA GLU A 328 11.38 -30.25 -24.81
C GLU A 328 10.32 -31.09 -25.58
N LEU A 329 10.69 -31.60 -26.76
CA LEU A 329 9.77 -32.32 -27.65
C LEU A 329 9.35 -33.71 -27.12
N GLY A 330 8.06 -33.90 -26.86
CA GLY A 330 7.45 -35.20 -26.54
C GLY A 330 7.96 -35.81 -25.23
N GLU A 331 8.44 -37.06 -25.25
CA GLU A 331 9.10 -37.66 -24.07
C GLU A 331 10.38 -36.90 -23.67
N GLY A 332 10.98 -36.19 -24.63
CA GLY A 332 12.11 -35.29 -24.45
C GLY A 332 11.83 -34.07 -23.58
N SER A 333 10.62 -33.84 -23.06
CA SER A 333 10.43 -32.88 -21.95
C SER A 333 11.02 -33.40 -20.63
N TYR A 334 10.97 -34.73 -20.39
CA TYR A 334 11.34 -35.33 -19.09
C TYR A 334 12.58 -36.25 -19.12
N VAL A 335 12.86 -36.88 -20.26
CA VAL A 335 13.98 -37.83 -20.40
C VAL A 335 15.24 -37.08 -20.89
N PRO A 336 16.37 -37.12 -20.15
CA PRO A 336 17.63 -36.50 -20.59
C PRO A 336 18.27 -37.26 -21.75
N ARG A 337 18.95 -36.53 -22.64
CA ARG A 337 19.88 -37.06 -23.64
C ARG A 337 21.14 -37.56 -22.93
N ARG A 338 21.74 -38.62 -23.50
CA ARG A 338 22.98 -39.20 -22.96
C ARG A 338 24.14 -38.18 -22.90
N PRO A 339 24.95 -38.13 -21.83
CA PRO A 339 26.03 -37.15 -21.65
C PRO A 339 27.01 -37.05 -22.82
N ARG A 340 27.37 -38.19 -23.44
CA ARG A 340 28.21 -38.21 -24.65
C ARG A 340 27.66 -37.34 -25.78
N LEU A 341 26.35 -37.38 -26.04
CA LEU A 341 25.73 -36.63 -27.13
C LEU A 341 25.72 -35.13 -26.86
N VAL A 342 25.49 -34.74 -25.59
CA VAL A 342 25.55 -33.35 -25.11
C VAL A 342 26.96 -32.78 -25.33
N LEU A 343 27.99 -33.57 -25.02
CA LEU A 343 29.39 -33.22 -25.27
C LEU A 343 29.74 -33.17 -26.77
N GLU A 344 29.26 -34.11 -27.58
CA GLU A 344 29.49 -34.14 -29.04
C GLU A 344 28.82 -32.96 -29.77
N ARG A 345 27.71 -32.42 -29.25
CA ARG A 345 26.99 -31.27 -29.82
C ARG A 345 27.36 -29.93 -29.21
N GLY A 346 27.93 -29.91 -28.00
CA GLY A 346 28.27 -28.68 -27.26
C GLY A 346 27.06 -27.93 -26.68
N TYR A 347 25.89 -28.55 -26.62
CA TYR A 347 24.67 -27.94 -26.08
C TYR A 347 23.69 -28.98 -25.50
N GLY A 348 22.80 -28.53 -24.61
CA GLY A 348 21.72 -29.33 -24.03
C GLY A 348 20.82 -28.52 -23.10
N ASP A 349 19.70 -29.11 -22.67
CA ASP A 349 18.74 -28.50 -21.75
C ASP A 349 19.12 -28.70 -20.26
N CYS A 350 18.17 -28.47 -19.34
CA CYS A 350 18.37 -28.54 -17.90
C CYS A 350 18.68 -29.96 -17.38
N LYS A 351 17.95 -30.96 -17.87
CA LYS A 351 18.11 -32.37 -17.52
C LYS A 351 19.36 -32.95 -18.16
N ASP A 352 19.67 -32.57 -19.39
CA ASP A 352 20.90 -32.92 -20.11
C ASP A 352 22.16 -32.46 -19.34
N LYS A 353 22.21 -31.16 -19.01
CA LYS A 353 23.36 -30.55 -18.30
C LYS A 353 23.45 -31.05 -16.85
N SER A 354 22.33 -31.34 -16.20
CA SER A 354 22.30 -31.94 -14.86
C SER A 354 22.75 -33.39 -14.82
N LEU A 355 22.36 -34.22 -15.80
CA LEU A 355 22.88 -35.58 -15.91
C LEU A 355 24.38 -35.56 -16.20
N LEU A 356 24.84 -34.72 -17.14
CA LEU A 356 26.26 -34.57 -17.46
C LEU A 356 27.10 -34.15 -16.24
N LEU A 357 26.68 -33.12 -15.48
CA LEU A 357 27.38 -32.69 -14.27
C LEU A 357 27.38 -33.77 -13.19
N ALA A 358 26.25 -34.45 -12.97
CA ALA A 358 26.16 -35.51 -11.97
C ALA A 358 27.09 -36.71 -12.32
N VAL A 359 27.13 -37.13 -13.59
CA VAL A 359 28.06 -38.18 -14.06
C VAL A 359 29.52 -37.74 -13.88
N ALA A 360 29.88 -36.53 -14.33
CA ALA A 360 31.24 -36.02 -14.24
C ALA A 360 31.74 -35.92 -12.79
N LEU A 361 30.88 -35.47 -11.86
CA LEU A 361 31.19 -35.45 -10.43
C LEU A 361 31.37 -36.85 -9.85
N ARG A 362 30.53 -37.84 -10.23
CA ARG A 362 30.72 -39.23 -9.82
C ARG A 362 32.03 -39.83 -10.33
N ARG A 363 32.46 -39.53 -11.57
CA ARG A 363 33.78 -39.93 -12.10
C ARG A 363 34.94 -39.31 -11.32
N LEU A 364 34.75 -38.11 -10.74
CA LEU A 364 35.70 -37.46 -9.83
C LEU A 364 35.59 -37.95 -8.37
N GLY A 365 34.75 -38.94 -8.06
CA GLY A 365 34.56 -39.47 -6.70
C GLY A 365 33.76 -38.56 -5.77
N ILE A 366 32.95 -37.65 -6.33
CA ILE A 366 32.05 -36.75 -5.58
C ILE A 366 30.62 -37.28 -5.73
N GLY A 367 29.90 -37.45 -4.62
CA GLY A 367 28.53 -37.95 -4.64
C GLY A 367 27.60 -36.93 -5.27
N ALA A 368 27.02 -37.22 -6.43
CA ALA A 368 26.14 -36.30 -7.13
C ALA A 368 24.98 -37.03 -7.81
N VAL A 369 23.77 -36.46 -7.73
CA VAL A 369 22.55 -36.95 -8.41
C VAL A 369 21.75 -35.77 -8.96
N PRO A 370 21.07 -35.91 -10.12
CA PRO A 370 20.08 -34.94 -10.57
C PRO A 370 18.94 -34.80 -9.55
N ALA A 371 18.26 -33.65 -9.55
CA ALA A 371 17.13 -33.38 -8.69
C ALA A 371 16.10 -32.51 -9.41
N LEU A 372 14.83 -32.93 -9.37
CA LEU A 372 13.71 -32.16 -9.90
C LEU A 372 13.44 -30.96 -8.97
N VAL A 373 13.23 -29.79 -9.55
CA VAL A 373 13.00 -28.53 -8.84
C VAL A 373 11.91 -27.71 -9.54
N SER A 374 11.45 -26.64 -8.88
CA SER A 374 10.44 -25.75 -9.45
C SER A 374 10.91 -24.30 -9.36
N THR A 375 10.97 -23.60 -10.50
CA THR A 375 11.45 -22.22 -10.58
C THR A 375 10.46 -21.21 -10.04
N ARG A 376 9.16 -21.52 -10.09
CA ARG A 376 8.06 -20.62 -9.65
C ARG A 376 7.48 -21.05 -8.28
N PRO A 377 6.74 -22.17 -8.12
CA PRO A 377 6.18 -22.60 -6.83
C PRO A 377 7.18 -23.38 -5.93
N GLY A 378 8.50 -23.30 -6.15
CA GLY A 378 9.50 -24.12 -5.45
C GLY A 378 9.46 -24.07 -3.91
N ARG A 379 9.05 -22.95 -3.31
CA ARG A 379 8.83 -22.81 -1.85
C ARG A 379 7.51 -23.41 -1.35
N ASP A 380 6.53 -23.57 -2.22
CA ASP A 380 5.17 -24.09 -1.97
C ASP A 380 5.07 -25.61 -2.26
N LEU A 381 6.14 -26.24 -2.79
CA LEU A 381 6.23 -27.70 -3.00
C LEU A 381 5.82 -28.57 -1.78
N PRO A 382 6.20 -28.28 -0.52
CA PRO A 382 5.73 -29.05 0.64
C PRO A 382 4.21 -29.01 0.80
N ASP A 383 3.59 -27.93 0.33
CA ASP A 383 2.16 -27.70 0.38
C ASP A 383 1.39 -28.16 -0.87
N ARG A 384 2.04 -28.80 -1.84
CA ARG A 384 1.38 -29.46 -2.99
C ARG A 384 1.01 -30.91 -2.72
N LEU A 385 0.19 -31.48 -3.60
CA LEU A 385 0.18 -32.92 -3.82
C LEU A 385 1.35 -33.34 -4.71
N ALA A 386 1.86 -34.55 -4.49
CA ALA A 386 2.95 -35.10 -5.26
C ALA A 386 2.55 -35.32 -6.73
N SER A 387 3.26 -34.69 -7.66
CA SER A 387 3.03 -34.79 -9.10
C SER A 387 4.31 -34.45 -9.88
N PRO A 388 4.61 -35.14 -11.00
CA PRO A 388 5.67 -34.74 -11.93
C PRO A 388 5.50 -33.31 -12.47
N LEU A 389 4.25 -32.84 -12.65
CA LEU A 389 3.94 -31.53 -13.23
C LEU A 389 4.23 -30.35 -12.27
N MET A 390 4.68 -30.61 -11.04
CA MET A 390 5.10 -29.56 -10.10
C MET A 390 6.54 -29.10 -10.34
N PHE A 391 7.29 -29.82 -11.18
CA PHE A 391 8.69 -29.53 -11.50
C PHE A 391 8.80 -29.04 -12.94
N ASP A 392 9.49 -27.92 -13.13
CA ASP A 392 9.74 -27.24 -14.41
C ASP A 392 11.23 -27.19 -14.77
N HIS A 393 12.11 -27.65 -13.87
CA HIS A 393 13.56 -27.53 -14.02
C HIS A 393 14.30 -28.65 -13.26
N VAL A 394 15.58 -28.86 -13.60
CA VAL A 394 16.42 -29.93 -13.05
C VAL A 394 17.81 -29.40 -12.74
N ILE A 395 18.29 -29.62 -11.52
CA ILE A 395 19.63 -29.24 -11.04
C ILE A 395 20.37 -30.45 -10.46
N VAL A 396 21.57 -30.24 -9.88
CA VAL A 396 22.35 -31.31 -9.26
C VAL A 396 22.45 -31.13 -7.74
N ARG A 397 22.10 -32.19 -7.01
CA ARG A 397 22.39 -32.36 -5.59
C ARG A 397 23.78 -32.95 -5.43
N VAL A 398 24.68 -32.21 -4.79
CA VAL A 398 26.07 -32.63 -4.54
C VAL A 398 26.27 -32.89 -3.04
N ALA A 399 26.80 -34.06 -2.69
CA ALA A 399 27.21 -34.44 -1.35
C ALA A 399 28.75 -34.45 -1.26
N ILE A 400 29.30 -33.59 -0.40
CA ILE A 400 30.75 -33.41 -0.24
C ILE A 400 31.05 -33.01 1.21
N ASP A 401 32.04 -33.66 1.84
CA ASP A 401 32.47 -33.37 3.22
C ASP A 401 31.30 -33.28 4.23
N ALA A 402 30.35 -34.24 4.13
CA ALA A 402 29.08 -34.31 4.87
C ALA A 402 28.09 -33.14 4.65
N GLN A 403 28.41 -32.18 3.79
CA GLN A 403 27.54 -31.07 3.39
C GLN A 403 26.79 -31.40 2.08
N THR A 404 25.62 -30.77 1.89
CA THR A 404 24.86 -30.84 0.64
C THR A 404 24.87 -29.46 -0.03
N LEU A 405 25.21 -29.43 -1.31
CA LEU A 405 25.15 -28.23 -2.16
C LEU A 405 24.18 -28.48 -3.31
N TRP A 406 23.51 -27.42 -3.73
CA TRP A 406 22.58 -27.43 -4.86
C TRP A 406 23.19 -26.60 -5.97
N ILE A 407 23.61 -27.24 -7.06
CA ILE A 407 24.27 -26.57 -8.19
C ILE A 407 23.38 -26.68 -9.41
N ASP A 408 23.04 -25.51 -9.96
CA ASP A 408 22.39 -25.40 -11.26
C ASP A 408 23.46 -25.32 -12.38
N PRO A 409 23.57 -26.32 -13.27
CA PRO A 409 24.52 -26.31 -14.38
C PRO A 409 24.05 -25.46 -15.57
N THR A 410 22.81 -24.98 -15.60
CA THR A 410 22.31 -24.07 -16.65
C THR A 410 22.63 -22.61 -16.35
N ALA A 411 22.78 -22.25 -15.06
CA ALA A 411 23.12 -20.91 -14.65
C ALA A 411 24.56 -20.54 -15.08
N THR A 412 24.70 -19.42 -15.79
CA THR A 412 25.98 -18.92 -16.30
C THR A 412 26.65 -17.94 -15.32
N HIS A 413 27.92 -17.59 -15.59
CA HIS A 413 28.68 -16.54 -14.88
C HIS A 413 28.85 -16.72 -13.36
N ARG A 414 28.70 -17.95 -12.86
CA ARG A 414 28.86 -18.28 -11.44
C ARG A 414 30.31 -18.13 -10.97
N GLY A 415 30.48 -17.48 -9.82
CA GLY A 415 31.72 -17.39 -9.07
C GLY A 415 31.73 -18.28 -7.82
N GLY A 416 32.75 -18.08 -6.99
CA GLY A 416 33.04 -18.87 -5.79
C GLY A 416 33.89 -20.10 -6.11
N ARG A 417 34.58 -20.60 -5.09
CA ARG A 417 35.33 -21.85 -5.11
C ARG A 417 34.92 -22.75 -3.94
N GLY A 418 34.75 -24.03 -4.21
CA GLY A 418 34.36 -25.03 -3.22
C GLY A 418 33.03 -24.71 -2.57
N LEU A 419 33.02 -24.72 -1.23
CA LEU A 419 31.83 -24.41 -0.44
C LEU A 419 31.41 -22.93 -0.49
N ASN A 420 32.17 -22.06 -1.18
CA ASN A 420 31.83 -20.64 -1.36
C ASN A 420 31.07 -20.36 -2.68
N ILE A 421 30.80 -21.37 -3.49
CA ILE A 421 29.87 -21.27 -4.63
C ILE A 421 28.47 -20.95 -4.07
N THR A 422 27.79 -19.96 -4.66
CA THR A 422 26.41 -19.62 -4.28
C THR A 422 25.47 -20.74 -4.76
N PRO A 423 24.76 -21.46 -3.85
CA PRO A 423 23.88 -22.55 -4.22
C PRO A 423 22.56 -22.03 -4.81
N SER A 424 21.80 -22.91 -5.47
CA SER A 424 20.43 -22.59 -5.91
C SER A 424 19.49 -22.32 -4.73
N ASN A 425 18.52 -21.41 -4.91
CA ASN A 425 17.51 -21.05 -3.90
C ASN A 425 16.09 -21.16 -4.48
N LEU A 426 15.70 -22.39 -4.84
CA LEU A 426 14.38 -22.72 -5.37
C LEU A 426 13.47 -23.36 -4.29
N GLY A 427 13.77 -23.14 -3.01
CA GLY A 427 13.00 -23.68 -1.88
C GLY A 427 13.27 -25.17 -1.62
N TYR A 428 12.74 -26.04 -2.47
CA TYR A 428 12.79 -27.50 -2.30
C TYR A 428 13.15 -28.23 -3.60
N ALA A 429 13.70 -29.44 -3.45
CA ALA A 429 14.07 -30.34 -4.54
C ALA A 429 13.65 -31.78 -4.27
N LEU A 430 13.47 -32.57 -5.33
CA LEU A 430 13.29 -34.01 -5.27
C LEU A 430 14.47 -34.74 -5.95
N PRO A 431 15.46 -35.24 -5.19
CA PRO A 431 16.60 -35.97 -5.73
C PRO A 431 16.18 -37.27 -6.44
N ILE A 432 16.72 -37.47 -7.64
CA ILE A 432 16.46 -38.65 -8.47
C ILE A 432 17.47 -39.73 -8.08
N ARG A 433 17.07 -40.59 -7.13
CA ARG A 433 17.86 -41.74 -6.65
C ARG A 433 16.99 -42.80 -6.00
N ASP A 434 17.50 -44.02 -5.95
CA ASP A 434 16.88 -45.11 -5.21
C ASP A 434 16.70 -44.77 -3.72
N GLY A 435 15.55 -45.17 -3.17
CA GLY A 435 15.22 -44.97 -1.76
C GLY A 435 14.79 -43.56 -1.36
N GLN A 436 14.75 -42.57 -2.26
CA GLN A 436 14.27 -41.22 -1.91
C GLN A 436 12.80 -41.25 -1.45
N GLN A 437 12.51 -40.62 -0.29
CA GLN A 437 11.19 -40.63 0.33
C GLN A 437 10.43 -39.29 0.22
N ALA A 438 11.15 -38.17 0.28
CA ALA A 438 10.56 -36.84 0.45
C ALA A 438 11.35 -35.76 -0.32
N LEU A 439 10.77 -34.55 -0.36
CA LEU A 439 11.48 -33.33 -0.76
C LEU A 439 12.62 -33.03 0.22
N GLU A 440 13.72 -32.47 -0.29
CA GLU A 440 14.81 -31.90 0.51
C GLU A 440 14.77 -30.36 0.39
N LYS A 441 14.88 -29.65 1.51
CA LYS A 441 14.96 -28.18 1.53
C LYS A 441 16.33 -27.74 1.03
N MET A 442 16.37 -26.69 0.21
CA MET A 442 17.61 -26.02 -0.18
C MET A 442 18.06 -25.09 0.95
N GLU A 443 19.30 -25.29 1.41
CA GLU A 443 19.89 -24.53 2.52
C GLU A 443 21.18 -23.83 2.08
N GLY A 444 21.59 -22.82 2.86
CA GLY A 444 22.89 -22.17 2.70
C GLY A 444 22.99 -21.05 1.66
N TYR A 445 21.89 -20.70 0.97
CA TYR A 445 21.85 -19.53 0.09
C TYR A 445 22.03 -18.22 0.86
N ALA A 446 21.33 -18.03 1.99
CA ALA A 446 21.33 -16.76 2.73
C ALA A 446 22.74 -16.20 3.00
N ALA A 447 23.65 -17.06 3.49
CA ALA A 447 25.05 -16.73 3.76
C ALA A 447 25.90 -16.39 2.51
N ARG A 448 25.35 -16.57 1.30
CA ARG A 448 26.00 -16.42 -0.02
C ARG A 448 25.17 -15.62 -1.02
N ALA A 449 23.99 -15.14 -0.62
CA ALA A 449 23.08 -14.32 -1.43
C ALA A 449 23.80 -13.07 -1.96
N GLY A 450 24.70 -12.54 -1.12
CA GLY A 450 25.59 -11.48 -1.49
C GLY A 450 25.12 -10.12 -1.04
N LYS A 451 26.00 -9.13 -1.25
CA LYS A 451 25.76 -7.74 -0.91
C LYS A 451 26.24 -6.82 -2.02
N MET A 452 25.74 -5.60 -1.98
CA MET A 452 26.22 -4.48 -2.79
C MET A 452 26.57 -3.35 -1.82
N ASP A 453 27.85 -3.03 -1.74
CA ASP A 453 28.38 -1.89 -1.01
C ASP A 453 28.76 -0.80 -2.02
N VAL A 454 28.30 0.42 -1.80
CA VAL A 454 28.63 1.59 -2.61
C VAL A 454 29.38 2.61 -1.75
N ILE A 455 30.45 3.19 -2.30
CA ILE A 455 31.10 4.39 -1.77
C ILE A 455 30.99 5.47 -2.85
N GLU A 456 30.35 6.59 -2.53
CA GLU A 456 30.17 7.77 -3.39
C GLU A 456 30.89 8.94 -2.70
N ARG A 457 32.06 9.37 -3.21
CA ARG A 457 32.83 10.50 -2.66
C ARG A 457 32.78 11.70 -3.58
N PHE A 458 32.29 12.82 -3.04
CA PHE A 458 32.36 14.14 -3.64
C PHE A 458 33.48 14.94 -2.97
N ASP A 459 34.50 15.33 -3.72
CA ASP A 459 35.52 16.28 -3.27
C ASP A 459 35.33 17.59 -4.03
N VAL A 460 35.07 18.68 -3.31
CA VAL A 460 34.78 20.02 -3.86
C VAL A 460 35.89 21.01 -3.48
N ASP A 461 36.53 21.62 -4.49
CA ASP A 461 37.50 22.70 -4.34
C ASP A 461 37.16 23.82 -5.34
N GLU A 462 36.43 24.83 -4.87
CA GLU A 462 35.91 25.91 -5.70
C GLU A 462 37.01 26.73 -6.41
N ALA A 463 38.23 26.74 -5.86
CA ALA A 463 39.37 27.46 -6.42
C ALA A 463 40.10 26.68 -7.53
N ALA A 464 39.81 25.39 -7.69
CA ALA A 464 40.45 24.53 -8.69
C ALA A 464 39.76 24.63 -10.07
N PRO A 465 40.49 24.45 -11.19
CA PRO A 465 39.89 24.37 -12.53
C PRO A 465 38.90 23.20 -12.69
N VAL A 466 39.10 22.13 -11.93
CA VAL A 466 38.13 21.05 -11.71
C VAL A 466 37.54 21.27 -10.33
N ALA A 467 36.35 21.88 -10.27
CA ALA A 467 35.76 22.34 -9.02
C ALA A 467 35.11 21.21 -8.20
N MET A 468 34.81 20.08 -8.85
CA MET A 468 34.35 18.87 -8.18
C MET A 468 34.90 17.62 -8.87
N THR A 469 35.38 16.67 -8.07
CA THR A 469 35.56 15.28 -8.49
C THR A 469 34.56 14.38 -7.78
N LEU A 470 34.09 13.36 -8.49
CA LEU A 470 33.21 12.33 -7.95
C LEU A 470 33.86 10.97 -8.19
N HIS A 471 34.18 10.27 -7.11
CA HIS A 471 34.65 8.88 -7.15
C HIS A 471 33.54 7.95 -6.69
N VAL A 472 33.33 6.86 -7.43
CA VAL A 472 32.33 5.83 -7.10
C VAL A 472 33.01 4.47 -7.10
N GLU A 473 33.00 3.78 -5.96
CA GLU A 473 33.35 2.35 -5.89
C GLU A 473 32.07 1.56 -5.58
N THR A 474 31.71 0.61 -6.45
CA THR A 474 30.63 -0.35 -6.19
C THR A 474 31.20 -1.75 -6.11
N ARG A 475 31.06 -2.38 -4.94
CA ARG A 475 31.49 -3.74 -4.68
C ARG A 475 30.30 -4.67 -4.55
N TYR A 476 30.25 -5.66 -5.44
CA TYR A 476 29.35 -6.79 -5.39
C TYR A 476 30.08 -8.01 -4.84
N SER A 477 29.43 -8.84 -4.03
CA SER A 477 29.95 -10.14 -3.61
C SER A 477 28.88 -11.23 -3.59
N GLY A 478 29.26 -12.51 -3.70
CA GLY A 478 28.31 -13.63 -3.65
C GLY A 478 27.36 -13.65 -4.86
N GLY A 479 26.09 -13.99 -4.65
CA GLY A 479 25.08 -13.99 -5.73
C GLY A 479 24.92 -12.65 -6.45
N MET A 480 25.19 -11.53 -5.79
CA MET A 480 25.23 -10.20 -6.42
C MET A 480 26.42 -10.03 -7.38
N ALA A 481 27.55 -10.68 -7.13
CA ALA A 481 28.69 -10.69 -8.05
C ALA A 481 28.43 -11.60 -9.27
N ASP A 482 27.76 -12.74 -9.09
CA ASP A 482 27.27 -13.57 -10.22
C ASP A 482 26.35 -12.74 -11.15
N TRP A 483 25.38 -12.03 -10.57
CA TRP A 483 24.48 -11.13 -11.32
C TRP A 483 25.27 -10.04 -12.07
N MET A 484 26.25 -9.42 -11.42
CA MET A 484 27.07 -8.38 -12.04
C MET A 484 27.91 -8.93 -13.20
N ARG A 485 28.47 -10.15 -13.10
CA ARG A 485 29.16 -10.80 -14.23
C ARG A 485 28.22 -11.08 -15.40
N GLY A 486 26.99 -11.53 -15.15
CA GLY A 486 25.98 -11.71 -16.20
C GLY A 486 25.64 -10.40 -16.93
N ARG A 487 25.59 -9.29 -16.19
CA ARG A 487 25.41 -7.95 -16.79
C ARG A 487 26.64 -7.50 -17.58
N LEU A 488 27.86 -7.75 -17.10
CA LEU A 488 29.12 -7.47 -17.82
C LEU A 488 29.30 -8.34 -19.08
N ALA A 489 28.71 -9.53 -19.13
CA ALA A 489 28.73 -10.39 -20.31
C ALA A 489 27.74 -9.95 -21.40
N SER A 490 26.62 -9.35 -21.01
CA SER A 490 25.56 -8.89 -21.93
C SER A 490 25.69 -7.40 -22.33
N GLN A 491 26.52 -6.61 -21.63
CA GLN A 491 26.75 -5.19 -21.91
C GLN A 491 28.25 -4.89 -21.96
N SER A 492 28.71 -4.18 -23.00
CA SER A 492 30.11 -3.75 -23.06
C SER A 492 30.45 -2.77 -21.92
N ALA A 493 31.69 -2.80 -21.42
CA ALA A 493 32.14 -1.88 -20.39
C ALA A 493 31.93 -0.39 -20.78
N ALA A 494 32.12 -0.05 -22.07
CA ALA A 494 31.86 1.30 -22.58
C ALA A 494 30.37 1.70 -22.58
N GLN A 495 29.47 0.75 -22.80
CA GLN A 495 28.02 0.98 -22.68
C GLN A 495 27.61 1.14 -21.22
N MET A 496 28.23 0.40 -20.30
CA MET A 496 28.01 0.52 -18.86
C MET A 496 28.52 1.86 -18.32
N ALA A 497 29.77 2.23 -18.65
CA ALA A 497 30.36 3.52 -18.30
C ALA A 497 29.51 4.70 -18.81
N ARG A 498 29.02 4.63 -20.05
CA ARG A 498 28.08 5.63 -20.59
C ARG A 498 26.78 5.69 -19.80
N GLY A 499 26.15 4.55 -19.51
CA GLY A 499 24.89 4.50 -18.75
C GLY A 499 25.03 5.05 -17.33
N ASN A 500 26.16 4.79 -16.67
CA ASN A 500 26.46 5.33 -15.36
C ASN A 500 26.75 6.84 -15.44
N LEU A 501 27.53 7.30 -16.42
CA LEU A 501 27.75 8.72 -16.68
C LEU A 501 26.43 9.46 -16.96
N GLU A 502 25.55 8.91 -17.80
CA GLU A 502 24.22 9.47 -18.07
C GLU A 502 23.34 9.53 -16.81
N PHE A 503 23.44 8.53 -15.92
CA PHE A 503 22.77 8.55 -14.62
C PHE A 503 23.27 9.69 -13.71
N TYR A 504 24.57 9.95 -13.69
CA TYR A 504 25.15 11.06 -12.95
C TYR A 504 24.91 12.43 -13.60
N GLN A 505 24.99 12.54 -14.93
CA GLN A 505 24.76 13.78 -15.68
C GLN A 505 23.34 14.35 -15.52
N LYS A 506 22.34 13.49 -15.23
CA LYS A 506 20.99 13.94 -14.83
C LYS A 506 20.97 14.78 -13.55
N ARG A 507 21.95 14.58 -12.65
CA ARG A 507 22.16 15.37 -11.43
C ARG A 507 23.21 16.46 -11.62
N PHE A 508 24.26 16.18 -12.41
CA PHE A 508 25.42 17.04 -12.62
C PHE A 508 25.65 17.29 -14.12
N PRO A 509 24.91 18.22 -14.75
CA PRO A 509 25.09 18.55 -16.16
C PRO A 509 26.54 18.97 -16.44
N GLY A 510 27.13 18.45 -17.52
CA GLY A 510 28.53 18.73 -17.89
C GLY A 510 29.58 17.88 -17.16
N LEU A 511 29.17 16.96 -16.29
CA LEU A 511 30.08 15.96 -15.69
C LEU A 511 30.73 15.09 -16.78
N THR A 512 32.01 14.78 -16.65
CA THR A 512 32.79 13.97 -17.61
C THR A 512 33.49 12.80 -16.93
N GLU A 513 33.60 11.67 -17.63
CA GLU A 513 34.45 10.54 -17.23
C GLU A 513 35.92 10.98 -17.24
N SER A 514 36.61 10.88 -16.11
CA SER A 514 38.00 11.33 -15.92
C SER A 514 39.00 10.17 -15.92
N LYS A 515 38.54 8.95 -15.60
CA LYS A 515 39.23 7.69 -15.87
C LYS A 515 38.23 6.68 -16.39
N THR A 516 38.65 5.82 -17.32
CA THR A 516 37.82 4.72 -17.83
C THR A 516 37.37 3.81 -16.69
N LEU A 517 36.08 3.43 -16.70
CA LEU A 517 35.49 2.43 -15.79
C LEU A 517 36.45 1.26 -15.49
N ALA A 518 36.93 1.19 -14.25
CA ALA A 518 37.77 0.11 -13.77
C ALA A 518 36.88 -1.07 -13.34
N ILE A 519 37.22 -2.27 -13.82
CA ILE A 519 36.51 -3.51 -13.49
C ILE A 519 37.52 -4.51 -12.92
N SER A 520 37.29 -4.96 -11.70
CA SER A 520 38.05 -6.04 -11.07
C SER A 520 37.12 -7.20 -10.75
N ASP A 521 37.40 -8.39 -11.29
CA ASP A 521 36.64 -9.61 -11.04
C ASP A 521 37.54 -10.67 -10.39
N ASP A 522 37.29 -10.95 -9.12
CA ASP A 522 37.78 -12.15 -8.45
C ASP A 522 36.68 -13.21 -8.46
N ARG A 523 36.71 -14.06 -9.49
CA ARG A 523 35.74 -15.15 -9.67
C ARG A 523 35.85 -16.21 -8.58
N ASP A 524 36.99 -16.38 -7.90
CA ASP A 524 37.18 -17.40 -6.86
C ASP A 524 36.71 -16.93 -5.48
N ALA A 525 36.98 -15.67 -5.12
CA ALA A 525 36.40 -15.04 -3.93
C ALA A 525 34.93 -14.61 -4.12
N ASN A 526 34.40 -14.75 -5.33
CA ASN A 526 33.10 -14.28 -5.79
C ASN A 526 32.86 -12.79 -5.52
N ILE A 527 33.74 -11.93 -6.02
CA ILE A 527 33.68 -10.47 -5.87
C ILE A 527 33.83 -9.80 -7.24
N VAL A 528 33.01 -8.80 -7.52
CA VAL A 528 33.20 -7.85 -8.63
C VAL A 528 33.23 -6.45 -8.05
N VAL A 529 34.24 -5.65 -8.41
CA VAL A 529 34.36 -4.24 -8.05
C VAL A 529 34.34 -3.40 -9.32
N LEU A 530 33.49 -2.38 -9.33
CA LEU A 530 33.44 -1.33 -10.34
C LEU A 530 33.99 -0.04 -9.71
N GLY A 531 34.96 0.59 -10.36
CA GLY A 531 35.54 1.87 -9.96
C GLY A 531 35.32 2.93 -11.04
N GLU A 532 34.73 4.04 -10.67
CA GLU A 532 34.34 5.13 -11.57
C GLU A 532 34.93 6.44 -11.05
N ASP A 533 35.51 7.24 -11.95
CA ASP A 533 36.07 8.55 -11.61
C ASP A 533 35.54 9.60 -12.57
N TYR A 534 34.87 10.61 -12.02
CA TYR A 534 34.26 11.70 -12.77
C TYR A 534 34.82 13.06 -12.34
N SER A 535 34.81 14.02 -13.25
CA SER A 535 35.22 15.40 -13.01
C SER A 535 34.20 16.39 -13.56
N LEU A 536 34.03 17.50 -12.86
CA LEU A 536 33.23 18.65 -13.28
C LEU A 536 34.13 19.89 -13.32
N SER A 537 34.22 20.53 -14.49
CA SER A 537 34.98 21.78 -14.64
C SER A 537 34.34 22.90 -13.81
N LYS A 538 35.13 23.89 -13.37
CA LYS A 538 34.62 25.09 -12.67
C LYS A 538 33.47 25.76 -13.45
N THR A 539 33.58 25.85 -14.78
CA THR A 539 32.54 26.43 -15.64
C THR A 539 31.20 25.69 -15.57
N GLU A 540 31.19 24.36 -15.64
CA GLU A 540 29.93 23.59 -15.56
C GLU A 540 29.43 23.45 -14.11
N PHE A 541 30.33 23.42 -13.13
CA PHE A 541 30.00 23.47 -11.70
C PHE A 541 29.26 24.77 -11.32
N ASP A 542 29.75 25.92 -11.79
CA ASP A 542 29.14 27.24 -11.55
C ASP A 542 27.80 27.38 -12.28
N LYS A 543 27.75 26.97 -13.55
CA LYS A 543 26.53 26.92 -14.38
C LYS A 543 25.46 25.99 -13.79
N GLY A 544 25.88 24.87 -13.19
CA GLY A 544 25.03 23.95 -12.43
C GLY A 544 24.69 24.43 -11.02
N LYS A 545 25.28 25.54 -10.54
CA LYS A 545 25.12 26.11 -9.19
C LYS A 545 25.43 25.11 -8.06
N ILE A 546 26.33 24.16 -8.28
CA ILE A 546 26.57 23.01 -7.41
C ILE A 546 27.00 23.40 -5.98
N LEU A 547 27.71 24.52 -5.82
CA LEU A 547 28.04 25.07 -4.50
C LEU A 547 26.80 25.35 -3.62
N SER A 548 25.65 25.62 -4.23
CA SER A 548 24.41 26.01 -3.58
C SER A 548 23.29 24.96 -3.62
N ASP A 549 23.48 23.81 -4.27
CA ASP A 549 22.49 22.72 -4.34
C ASP A 549 23.15 21.38 -4.72
N LEU A 550 24.21 20.97 -4.01
CA LEU A 550 24.83 19.65 -4.22
C LEU A 550 23.86 18.55 -3.76
N ASN A 551 23.26 17.83 -4.70
CA ASN A 551 22.23 16.83 -4.44
C ASN A 551 22.79 15.39 -4.51
N THR A 552 22.97 14.77 -3.35
CA THR A 552 23.42 13.37 -3.19
C THR A 552 22.23 12.40 -3.22
N ASN A 553 22.43 11.13 -3.60
CA ASN A 553 21.33 10.16 -3.63
C ASN A 553 21.78 8.74 -3.22
N ALA A 554 21.18 8.18 -2.18
CA ALA A 554 21.44 6.83 -1.66
C ALA A 554 20.80 5.70 -2.50
N TYR A 555 21.07 5.71 -3.82
CA TYR A 555 20.43 4.82 -4.80
C TYR A 555 20.60 3.31 -4.53
N ALA A 556 21.61 2.89 -3.76
CA ALA A 556 21.82 1.46 -3.45
C ALA A 556 20.74 0.86 -2.53
N ILE A 557 19.96 1.70 -1.83
CA ILE A 557 18.85 1.28 -0.94
C ILE A 557 17.46 1.68 -1.46
N SER A 558 17.38 2.59 -2.44
CA SER A 558 16.12 3.10 -2.99
C SER A 558 15.38 2.04 -3.81
N ASN A 559 14.04 2.06 -3.78
CA ASN A 559 13.16 1.20 -4.57
C ASN A 559 13.34 -0.32 -4.34
N LEU A 560 13.81 -0.73 -3.16
CA LEU A 560 13.99 -2.15 -2.77
C LEU A 560 12.92 -2.68 -1.80
N VAL A 561 12.10 -1.79 -1.24
CA VAL A 561 11.01 -2.10 -0.32
C VAL A 561 9.69 -1.78 -1.03
N PRO A 562 8.65 -2.64 -0.96
CA PRO A 562 7.34 -2.35 -1.52
C PRO A 562 6.73 -1.05 -1.00
N ALA A 563 6.16 -0.27 -1.92
CA ALA A 563 5.41 0.93 -1.59
C ALA A 563 3.96 0.59 -1.17
N LYS A 564 3.32 1.51 -0.44
CA LYS A 564 1.94 1.33 -0.02
C LYS A 564 0.96 1.33 -1.19
N GLN A 565 0.14 0.29 -1.28
CA GLN A 565 -0.95 0.19 -2.26
C GLN A 565 -2.23 0.93 -1.84
N ALA A 566 -3.16 1.10 -2.78
CA ALA A 566 -4.49 1.61 -2.49
C ALA A 566 -5.33 0.57 -1.72
N GLY A 567 -6.02 0.99 -0.66
CA GLY A 567 -6.84 0.12 0.18
C GLY A 567 -6.10 -0.55 1.36
N PRO A 568 -6.81 -1.27 2.23
CA PRO A 568 -6.20 -2.07 3.30
C PRO A 568 -5.63 -3.37 2.74
N ARG A 569 -4.41 -3.73 3.18
CA ARG A 569 -3.77 -5.02 2.84
C ARG A 569 -4.53 -6.18 3.48
N THR A 570 -4.87 -7.21 2.71
CA THR A 570 -5.47 -8.47 3.20
C THR A 570 -4.60 -9.69 2.93
N GLN A 571 -3.75 -9.65 1.90
CA GLN A 571 -2.81 -10.71 1.56
C GLN A 571 -1.44 -10.48 2.22
N PRO A 572 -0.66 -11.54 2.49
CA PRO A 572 0.73 -11.37 2.95
C PRO A 572 1.53 -10.49 1.98
N LEU A 573 2.46 -9.71 2.53
CA LEU A 573 3.39 -8.87 1.78
C LEU A 573 4.72 -9.60 1.61
N TYR A 574 5.21 -9.66 0.38
CA TYR A 574 6.49 -10.22 0.00
C TYR A 574 7.57 -9.14 0.02
N LEU A 575 8.69 -9.43 0.66
CA LEU A 575 9.91 -8.62 0.58
C LEU A 575 10.92 -9.35 -0.30
N SER A 576 11.79 -8.61 -0.98
CA SER A 576 13.01 -9.24 -1.50
C SER A 576 13.79 -9.86 -0.35
N ALA A 577 14.10 -11.15 -0.45
CA ALA A 577 14.79 -11.91 0.59
C ALA A 577 16.29 -11.60 0.59
N ASN A 578 16.93 -11.65 1.76
CA ASN A 578 18.38 -11.53 1.90
C ASN A 578 18.93 -10.23 1.28
N ILE A 579 18.24 -9.11 1.51
CA ILE A 579 18.77 -7.78 1.16
C ILE A 579 19.94 -7.51 2.11
N ASP A 580 21.12 -7.26 1.57
CA ASP A 580 22.17 -6.52 2.28
C ASP A 580 22.72 -5.46 1.33
N ARG A 581 22.49 -4.20 1.69
CA ARG A 581 22.83 -3.01 0.89
C ARG A 581 23.42 -1.96 1.80
N SER A 582 24.57 -1.43 1.40
CA SER A 582 25.14 -0.24 2.03
C SER A 582 25.50 0.80 0.99
N GLN A 583 25.30 2.07 1.33
CA GLN A 583 25.87 3.19 0.60
C GLN A 583 26.46 4.19 1.57
N LEU A 584 27.76 4.42 1.45
CA LEU A 584 28.47 5.47 2.12
C LEU A 584 28.59 6.66 1.16
N ILE A 585 28.00 7.78 1.53
CA ILE A 585 28.17 9.06 0.83
C ILE A 585 29.15 9.90 1.66
N GLU A 586 30.26 10.28 1.04
CA GLU A 586 31.27 11.17 1.60
C GLU A 586 31.20 12.49 0.82
N VAL A 587 30.99 13.61 1.50
CA VAL A 587 31.08 14.94 0.90
C VAL A 587 32.16 15.70 1.63
N HIS A 588 33.20 16.11 0.90
CA HIS A 588 34.27 16.97 1.39
C HIS A 588 34.22 18.29 0.62
N ALA A 589 34.24 19.41 1.34
CA ALA A 589 34.28 20.73 0.72
C ALA A 589 35.41 21.54 1.35
N ARG A 590 36.45 21.81 0.56
CA ARG A 590 37.66 22.50 1.03
C ARG A 590 37.32 23.87 1.60
N ASP A 591 37.86 24.19 2.78
CA ASP A 591 37.64 25.47 3.48
C ASP A 591 36.14 25.78 3.72
N ARG A 592 35.33 24.74 3.92
CA ARG A 592 33.88 24.80 4.20
C ARG A 592 33.51 23.80 5.28
N ARG A 593 32.42 24.06 6.01
CA ARG A 593 31.98 23.24 7.17
C ARG A 593 30.58 22.67 6.98
N LEU A 594 30.50 21.43 6.52
CA LEU A 594 29.24 20.80 6.17
C LEU A 594 28.36 20.48 7.40
N TRP A 595 27.05 20.48 7.18
CA TRP A 595 26.07 19.99 8.14
C TRP A 595 25.99 18.45 8.09
N ALA A 596 25.41 17.85 9.12
CA ALA A 596 25.24 16.41 9.21
C ALA A 596 23.81 16.12 9.72
N PRO A 597 23.04 15.25 9.05
CA PRO A 597 21.66 14.95 9.43
C PRO A 597 21.59 14.06 10.67
N ASP A 598 20.46 14.14 11.40
CA ASP A 598 20.23 13.27 12.56
C ASP A 598 20.19 11.79 12.13
N ASP A 599 20.70 10.91 13.02
CA ASP A 599 20.71 9.46 12.84
C ASP A 599 19.27 8.90 12.83
N ILE A 600 19.05 7.88 12.01
CA ILE A 600 17.77 7.17 11.87
C ILE A 600 18.03 5.66 11.98
N GLU A 601 17.20 4.97 12.75
CA GLU A 601 17.11 3.51 12.76
C GLU A 601 15.62 3.12 12.83
N MET A 602 15.18 2.28 11.90
CA MET A 602 13.80 1.78 11.82
C MET A 602 13.82 0.27 11.59
N LYS A 603 12.82 -0.41 12.16
CA LYS A 603 12.70 -1.88 12.14
C LYS A 603 11.26 -2.29 11.87
N ALA A 604 11.10 -3.27 10.99
CA ALA A 604 9.89 -4.06 10.79
C ALA A 604 10.29 -5.54 10.87
N ASP A 605 9.35 -6.47 10.69
CA ASP A 605 9.65 -7.91 10.70
C ASP A 605 10.65 -8.26 9.59
N GLY A 606 11.79 -8.88 9.95
CA GLY A 606 12.97 -9.12 9.09
C GLY A 606 13.76 -7.88 8.64
N LEU A 607 13.11 -6.74 8.44
CA LEU A 607 13.63 -5.55 7.74
C LEU A 607 14.20 -4.48 8.68
N VAL A 608 15.44 -4.05 8.42
CA VAL A 608 16.13 -2.96 9.15
C VAL A 608 16.65 -1.90 8.19
N PHE A 609 16.19 -0.66 8.36
CA PHE A 609 16.74 0.53 7.70
C PHE A 609 17.50 1.38 8.72
N SER A 610 18.67 1.89 8.34
CA SER A 610 19.37 2.90 9.12
C SER A 610 20.12 3.90 8.24
N ARG A 611 20.23 5.13 8.74
CA ARG A 611 21.17 6.14 8.27
C ARG A 611 21.94 6.66 9.47
N LYS A 612 23.27 6.61 9.42
CA LYS A 612 24.15 7.24 10.41
C LYS A 612 24.98 8.33 9.77
N SER A 613 25.18 9.45 10.44
CA SER A 613 26.02 10.53 9.93
C SER A 613 27.07 11.01 10.92
N VAL A 614 28.24 11.35 10.40
CA VAL A 614 29.39 11.83 11.18
C VAL A 614 30.05 12.98 10.41
N ARG A 615 30.34 14.08 11.09
CA ARG A 615 31.24 15.13 10.56
C ARG A 615 32.68 14.74 10.82
N ASP A 616 33.53 14.93 9.81
CA ASP A 616 34.94 14.59 9.85
C ASP A 616 35.74 15.76 9.24
N GLY A 617 36.28 16.63 10.10
CA GLY A 617 36.92 17.89 9.69
C GLY A 617 35.99 18.78 8.85
N ASP A 618 36.38 19.01 7.60
CA ASP A 618 35.69 19.81 6.58
C ASP A 618 34.62 19.00 5.81
N GLY A 619 34.48 17.71 6.15
CA GLY A 619 33.62 16.75 5.48
C GLY A 619 32.45 16.23 6.32
N VAL A 620 31.53 15.55 5.63
CA VAL A 620 30.48 14.73 6.24
C VAL A 620 30.44 13.35 5.58
N ARG A 621 30.29 12.32 6.42
CA ARG A 621 30.14 10.91 6.04
C ARG A 621 28.73 10.48 6.41
N ILE A 622 27.99 9.89 5.47
CA ILE A 622 26.61 9.44 5.66
C ILE A 622 26.52 7.97 5.23
N ALA A 623 26.36 7.08 6.19
CA ALA A 623 26.26 5.65 5.97
C ALA A 623 24.79 5.21 6.00
N TYR A 624 24.27 4.85 4.82
CA TYR A 624 22.98 4.22 4.64
C TYR A 624 23.14 2.70 4.68
N ARG A 625 22.21 2.01 5.34
CA ARG A 625 22.12 0.55 5.31
C ARG A 625 20.69 0.07 5.31
N LEU A 626 20.41 -0.90 4.43
CA LEU A 626 19.17 -1.66 4.38
C LEU A 626 19.51 -3.14 4.45
N ILE A 627 18.96 -3.85 5.44
CA ILE A 627 19.07 -5.31 5.58
C ILE A 627 17.67 -5.92 5.65
N ASN A 628 17.47 -7.05 4.99
CA ASN A 628 16.39 -7.99 5.28
C ASN A 628 16.97 -9.40 5.45
N ASP A 629 16.41 -10.20 6.35
CA ASP A 629 16.81 -11.60 6.55
C ASP A 629 16.14 -12.53 5.51
N ASP A 630 16.02 -13.82 5.82
CA ASP A 630 15.35 -14.81 4.95
C ASP A 630 13.81 -14.83 5.15
N ASN A 631 13.28 -14.16 6.18
CA ASN A 631 11.85 -13.97 6.39
C ASN A 631 11.31 -12.94 5.40
N ASN A 632 10.97 -13.45 4.22
CA ASN A 632 10.51 -12.66 3.09
C ASN A 632 8.98 -12.54 2.99
N VAL A 633 8.23 -13.00 4.00
CA VAL A 633 6.76 -12.95 4.03
C VAL A 633 6.25 -12.26 5.30
N VAL A 634 5.86 -10.99 5.15
CA VAL A 634 5.30 -10.18 6.23
C VAL A 634 3.77 -10.37 6.27
N PRO A 635 3.17 -10.68 7.44
CA PRO A 635 1.72 -10.78 7.57
C PRO A 635 1.00 -9.46 7.20
N ALA A 636 -0.18 -9.54 6.59
CA ALA A 636 -0.94 -8.36 6.12
C ALA A 636 -1.11 -7.27 7.19
N ALA A 637 -1.39 -7.68 8.44
CA ALA A 637 -1.53 -6.79 9.60
C ALA A 637 -0.26 -6.01 9.98
N GLN A 638 0.92 -6.44 9.52
CA GLN A 638 2.21 -5.81 9.81
C GLN A 638 2.74 -4.97 8.64
N ALA A 639 2.17 -5.08 7.44
CA ALA A 639 2.63 -4.38 6.23
C ALA A 639 2.77 -2.85 6.40
N ALA A 640 1.97 -2.24 7.27
CA ALA A 640 2.06 -0.81 7.58
C ALA A 640 3.43 -0.36 8.12
N THR A 641 4.16 -1.21 8.85
CA THR A 641 5.50 -0.87 9.37
C THR A 641 6.57 -0.92 8.27
N VAL A 642 6.42 -1.82 7.31
CA VAL A 642 7.26 -1.90 6.09
C VAL A 642 7.04 -0.66 5.23
N TYR A 643 5.78 -0.27 4.99
CA TYR A 643 5.47 0.93 4.21
C TYR A 643 6.08 2.20 4.84
N ALA A 644 5.99 2.35 6.17
CA ALA A 644 6.65 3.46 6.86
C ALA A 644 8.18 3.49 6.67
N ILE A 645 8.83 2.33 6.51
CA ILE A 645 10.26 2.26 6.14
C ILE A 645 10.48 2.64 4.68
N SER A 646 9.64 2.16 3.76
CA SER A 646 9.71 2.51 2.33
C SER A 646 9.58 4.01 2.11
N ASP A 647 8.55 4.62 2.71
CA ASP A 647 8.30 6.06 2.64
C ASP A 647 9.50 6.84 3.21
N LYS A 648 10.05 6.39 4.35
CA LYS A 648 11.20 7.05 4.97
C LYS A 648 12.49 6.94 4.15
N ILE A 649 12.69 5.83 3.44
CA ILE A 649 13.80 5.69 2.48
C ILE A 649 13.61 6.69 1.33
N GLY A 650 12.39 6.86 0.82
CA GLY A 650 12.07 7.86 -0.20
C GLY A 650 12.39 9.31 0.23
N ASP A 651 12.05 9.67 1.47
CA ASP A 651 12.31 11.00 2.03
C ASP A 651 13.80 11.28 2.28
N GLU A 652 14.55 10.27 2.75
CA GLU A 652 15.90 10.48 3.31
C GLU A 652 17.04 10.03 2.39
N SER A 653 16.75 9.36 1.25
CA SER A 653 17.79 8.96 0.30
C SER A 653 18.38 10.14 -0.48
N GLY A 654 17.59 11.20 -0.74
CA GLY A 654 18.02 12.40 -1.46
C GLY A 654 18.36 13.58 -0.55
N LEU A 655 19.64 13.80 -0.25
CA LEU A 655 20.10 14.91 0.60
C LEU A 655 20.78 16.03 -0.20
N ARG A 656 20.55 17.28 0.22
CA ARG A 656 21.06 18.49 -0.44
C ARG A 656 22.03 19.25 0.46
N PHE A 657 23.15 19.69 -0.10
CA PHE A 657 24.18 20.47 0.58
C PHE A 657 24.31 21.87 -0.01
N PHE A 658 24.14 22.87 0.85
CA PHE A 658 24.35 24.29 0.59
C PHE A 658 25.74 24.68 1.10
N ILE A 659 26.76 24.38 0.29
CA ILE A 659 28.18 24.51 0.65
C ILE A 659 28.56 25.99 0.83
N ASP A 660 27.91 26.88 0.08
CA ASP A 660 28.00 28.35 0.18
C ASP A 660 27.62 28.92 1.56
N LYS A 661 26.87 28.18 2.40
CA LYS A 661 26.28 28.68 3.66
C LYS A 661 27.00 28.20 4.93
N SER A 662 28.21 27.66 4.82
CA SER A 662 28.86 26.92 5.91
C SER A 662 29.48 27.77 7.05
N SER A 663 28.74 28.73 7.60
CA SER A 663 28.99 29.26 8.95
C SER A 663 27.65 29.58 9.63
N ARG A 664 27.41 29.03 10.82
CA ARG A 664 26.16 29.30 11.56
C ARG A 664 26.07 30.78 11.93
N PRO A 665 24.95 31.48 11.68
CA PRO A 665 24.66 32.70 12.41
C PRO A 665 24.56 32.38 13.91
N SER A 666 25.29 33.12 14.76
CA SER A 666 25.20 32.94 16.22
C SER A 666 24.01 33.67 16.86
N ALA A 667 23.22 34.40 16.07
CA ALA A 667 21.97 35.02 16.45
C ALA A 667 21.04 35.11 15.23
N THR A 668 19.80 34.64 15.36
CA THR A 668 18.74 34.89 14.38
C THR A 668 18.28 36.35 14.48
N MET A 669 18.29 37.06 13.36
CA MET A 669 17.93 38.48 13.32
C MET A 669 16.42 38.64 13.06
N GLY A 670 15.73 39.35 13.96
CA GLY A 670 14.29 39.60 13.87
C GLY A 670 13.92 40.75 12.93
N ALA A 671 14.85 41.67 12.66
CA ALA A 671 14.66 42.82 11.78
C ALA A 671 15.83 42.93 10.78
N ILE A 672 15.57 43.48 9.60
CA ILE A 672 16.57 43.80 8.58
C ILE A 672 16.85 45.30 8.68
N ASP A 673 18.11 45.70 8.72
CA ASP A 673 18.46 47.12 8.68
C ASP A 673 18.04 47.72 7.32
N PRO A 674 17.31 48.86 7.28
CA PRO A 674 17.00 49.54 6.02
C PRO A 674 18.22 49.87 5.15
N ALA A 675 19.41 50.02 5.72
CA ALA A 675 20.66 50.22 4.99
C ALA A 675 21.08 48.95 4.21
N ASP A 676 20.94 47.76 4.82
CA ASP A 676 21.28 46.47 4.20
C ASP A 676 20.35 46.13 3.01
N MET A 677 19.15 46.72 2.97
CA MET A 677 18.22 46.56 1.84
C MET A 677 18.49 47.51 0.66
N GLN A 678 19.20 48.63 0.85
CA GLN A 678 19.41 49.62 -0.22
C GLN A 678 20.07 49.04 -1.49
N PRO A 679 21.11 48.18 -1.41
CA PRO A 679 21.76 47.62 -2.61
C PRO A 679 20.87 46.70 -3.47
N TYR A 680 19.74 46.25 -2.92
CA TYR A 680 18.82 45.28 -3.55
C TYR A 680 17.42 45.87 -3.80
N ARG A 681 17.19 47.13 -3.40
CA ARG A 681 15.89 47.81 -3.37
C ARG A 681 15.14 47.67 -4.71
N VAL A 682 15.82 47.97 -5.82
CA VAL A 682 15.24 47.98 -7.17
C VAL A 682 14.75 46.59 -7.59
N GLU A 683 15.58 45.57 -7.45
CA GLU A 683 15.20 44.21 -7.82
C GLU A 683 14.20 43.57 -6.84
N LEU A 684 14.25 43.90 -5.54
CA LEU A 684 13.25 43.50 -4.56
C LEU A 684 11.88 44.11 -4.89
N ASP A 685 11.82 45.40 -5.19
CA ASP A 685 10.58 46.08 -5.56
C ASP A 685 10.01 45.51 -6.88
N ARG A 686 10.86 45.08 -7.82
CA ARG A 686 10.45 44.34 -9.03
C ARG A 686 9.92 42.94 -8.73
N ILE A 687 10.53 42.18 -7.82
CA ILE A 687 10.00 40.88 -7.37
C ILE A 687 8.61 41.08 -6.74
N VAL A 688 8.44 42.10 -5.89
CA VAL A 688 7.15 42.43 -5.26
C VAL A 688 6.11 42.80 -6.31
N ALA A 689 6.44 43.64 -7.31
CA ALA A 689 5.51 43.99 -8.39
C ALA A 689 5.08 42.76 -9.21
N LEU A 690 6.04 41.91 -9.62
CA LEU A 690 5.76 40.67 -10.37
C LEU A 690 4.92 39.66 -9.58
N MET A 691 5.04 39.63 -8.25
CA MET A 691 4.27 38.75 -7.36
C MET A 691 2.92 39.34 -6.95
N GLY A 692 2.74 40.67 -7.03
CA GLY A 692 1.56 41.39 -6.55
C GLY A 692 0.55 41.77 -7.65
N GLU A 693 1.02 42.20 -8.82
CA GLU A 693 0.14 42.69 -9.90
C GLU A 693 -0.34 41.59 -10.86
N LYS A 694 0.35 40.44 -10.89
CA LYS A 694 0.13 39.38 -11.87
C LYS A 694 0.24 38.00 -11.24
N THR A 695 -0.86 37.25 -11.24
CA THR A 695 -0.94 35.90 -10.64
C THR A 695 -0.50 34.78 -11.58
N ASP A 696 -0.14 35.11 -12.83
CA ASP A 696 0.21 34.15 -13.88
C ASP A 696 1.56 33.46 -13.66
N GLN A 697 1.75 32.34 -14.35
CA GLN A 697 2.93 31.49 -14.20
C GLN A 697 4.21 32.14 -14.77
N ALA A 698 4.14 32.96 -15.82
CA ALA A 698 5.30 33.61 -16.42
C ALA A 698 5.86 34.70 -15.49
N SER A 699 4.99 35.52 -14.90
CA SER A 699 5.38 36.55 -13.92
C SER A 699 6.09 35.94 -12.70
N LYS A 700 5.62 34.80 -12.19
CA LYS A 700 6.29 34.04 -11.12
C LYS A 700 7.62 33.42 -11.54
N VAL A 701 7.76 32.96 -12.78
CA VAL A 701 9.03 32.46 -13.32
C VAL A 701 10.04 33.61 -13.47
N GLU A 702 9.60 34.79 -13.90
CA GLU A 702 10.45 35.99 -13.94
C GLU A 702 10.89 36.41 -12.53
N ALA A 703 9.97 36.46 -11.57
CA ALA A 703 10.29 36.73 -10.17
C ALA A 703 11.30 35.72 -9.59
N LEU A 704 11.15 34.42 -9.90
CA LEU A 704 12.09 33.37 -9.49
C LEU A 704 13.47 33.55 -10.13
N SER A 705 13.52 33.98 -11.39
CA SER A 705 14.77 34.30 -12.09
C SER A 705 15.52 35.43 -11.38
N ILE A 706 14.83 36.53 -11.05
CA ILE A 706 15.41 37.67 -10.33
C ILE A 706 15.85 37.24 -8.92
N ALA A 707 15.01 36.50 -8.18
CA ALA A 707 15.36 35.98 -6.86
C ALA A 707 16.61 35.08 -6.89
N ASN A 708 16.75 34.22 -7.90
CA ASN A 708 17.95 33.39 -8.10
C ASN A 708 19.20 34.18 -8.54
N GLN A 709 19.04 35.37 -9.14
CA GLN A 709 20.16 36.29 -9.44
C GLN A 709 20.56 37.12 -8.22
N LEU A 710 19.63 37.38 -7.30
CA LEU A 710 19.90 38.10 -6.05
C LEU A 710 20.46 37.19 -4.95
N ALA A 711 20.04 35.92 -4.89
CA ALA A 711 20.31 35.02 -3.76
C ALA A 711 21.81 34.83 -3.41
N GLU A 712 22.71 35.06 -4.36
CA GLU A 712 24.17 34.96 -4.20
C GLU A 712 24.85 36.30 -3.91
N LYS A 713 24.14 37.44 -4.06
CA LYS A 713 24.72 38.78 -3.88
C LYS A 713 24.97 39.19 -2.41
N PRO A 714 24.05 38.99 -1.44
CA PRO A 714 24.30 39.44 -0.08
C PRO A 714 25.27 38.55 0.69
N PRO A 715 26.01 39.09 1.66
CA PRO A 715 26.84 38.29 2.55
C PRO A 715 25.98 37.28 3.32
N ARG A 716 26.50 36.06 3.51
CA ARG A 716 25.85 34.96 4.21
C ARG A 716 26.70 34.54 5.42
N PRO A 717 26.10 34.33 6.61
CA PRO A 717 24.69 34.52 6.94
C PRO A 717 24.33 36.00 7.16
N SER A 718 23.12 36.40 6.75
CA SER A 718 22.55 37.73 7.05
C SER A 718 21.02 37.72 6.99
N ALA A 719 20.38 38.72 7.60
CA ALA A 719 18.92 38.85 7.56
C ALA A 719 18.40 39.07 6.12
N ILE A 720 19.15 39.80 5.28
CA ILE A 720 18.81 40.02 3.87
C ILE A 720 19.00 38.77 3.00
N ALA A 721 19.99 37.92 3.29
CA ALA A 721 20.12 36.63 2.64
C ALA A 721 18.98 35.66 3.04
N GLY A 722 18.57 35.69 4.31
CA GLY A 722 17.38 34.98 4.78
C GLY A 722 16.10 35.45 4.08
N LEU A 723 15.90 36.77 3.93
CA LEU A 723 14.78 37.33 3.17
C LEU A 723 14.74 36.80 1.72
N LEU A 724 15.88 36.75 1.03
CA LEU A 724 15.94 36.26 -0.36
C LEU A 724 15.69 34.75 -0.47
N ASP A 725 16.25 33.94 0.44
CA ASP A 725 15.94 32.50 0.52
C ASP A 725 14.45 32.28 0.77
N GLY A 726 13.85 33.09 1.64
CA GLY A 726 12.42 33.06 1.94
C GLY A 726 11.54 33.48 0.77
N LEU A 727 11.89 34.56 0.06
CA LEU A 727 11.19 35.01 -1.15
C LEU A 727 11.28 33.94 -2.26
N LYS A 728 12.45 33.34 -2.47
CA LYS A 728 12.62 32.18 -3.36
C LYS A 728 11.70 31.02 -2.94
N GLY A 729 11.62 30.75 -1.65
CA GLY A 729 10.70 29.75 -1.07
C GLY A 729 9.23 30.03 -1.39
N LEU A 730 8.76 31.26 -1.20
CA LEU A 730 7.40 31.71 -1.51
C LEU A 730 7.09 31.59 -3.02
N ILE A 731 7.99 32.01 -3.89
CA ILE A 731 7.81 31.93 -5.34
C ILE A 731 7.75 30.46 -5.79
N LEU A 732 8.61 29.58 -5.25
CA LEU A 732 8.60 28.14 -5.52
C LEU A 732 7.30 27.47 -5.05
N ALA A 733 6.74 27.87 -3.89
CA ALA A 733 5.43 27.40 -3.45
C ALA A 733 4.32 27.86 -4.42
N GLY A 734 4.35 29.13 -4.85
CA GLY A 734 3.42 29.70 -5.84
C GLY A 734 3.51 29.08 -7.24
N LEU A 735 4.54 28.27 -7.51
CA LEU A 735 4.77 27.47 -8.72
C LEU A 735 4.53 25.95 -8.50
N GLY A 736 4.07 25.53 -7.31
CA GLY A 736 3.84 24.12 -6.98
C GLY A 736 5.13 23.29 -6.93
N ARG A 737 6.20 23.82 -6.32
CA ARG A 737 7.51 23.16 -6.17
C ARG A 737 7.84 22.99 -4.68
N ASN A 738 7.07 22.16 -4.01
CA ASN A 738 7.04 22.07 -2.53
C ASN A 738 8.37 21.64 -1.89
N ALA A 739 9.05 20.61 -2.43
CA ALA A 739 10.33 20.14 -1.87
C ALA A 739 11.45 21.22 -1.87
N PRO A 740 11.79 21.87 -3.01
CA PRO A 740 12.78 22.95 -3.00
C PRO A 740 12.27 24.23 -2.30
N SER A 741 10.95 24.47 -2.27
CA SER A 741 10.37 25.54 -1.46
C SER A 741 10.63 25.31 0.04
N LYS A 742 10.36 24.10 0.55
CA LYS A 742 10.62 23.71 1.96
C LYS A 742 12.08 23.94 2.34
N ALA A 743 13.02 23.53 1.50
CA ALA A 743 14.45 23.71 1.75
C ALA A 743 14.84 25.21 1.82
N ALA A 744 14.34 26.02 0.89
CA ALA A 744 14.58 27.47 0.87
C ALA A 744 13.96 28.17 2.09
N LEU A 745 12.75 27.79 2.49
CA LEU A 745 12.05 28.36 3.66
C LEU A 745 12.67 27.92 5.00
N LEU A 746 13.21 26.70 5.10
CA LEU A 746 14.01 26.28 6.26
C LEU A 746 15.31 27.09 6.35
N SER A 747 16.02 27.27 5.23
CA SER A 747 17.22 28.11 5.16
C SER A 747 16.91 29.57 5.51
N SER A 748 15.74 30.10 5.11
CA SER A 748 15.22 31.39 5.56
C SER A 748 15.03 31.40 7.08
N LEU A 749 14.32 30.44 7.66
CA LEU A 749 13.98 30.38 9.10
C LEU A 749 15.22 30.35 10.02
N GLU A 750 16.33 29.82 9.53
CA GLU A 750 17.63 29.77 10.23
C GLU A 750 18.39 31.11 10.19
N GLN A 751 18.12 31.98 9.21
CA GLN A 751 18.84 33.25 8.99
C GLN A 751 17.98 34.48 9.37
N TYR A 752 16.67 34.42 9.12
CA TYR A 752 15.73 35.54 9.23
C TYR A 752 14.34 35.04 9.68
N GLN A 753 13.86 35.59 10.80
CA GLN A 753 12.60 35.18 11.42
C GLN A 753 11.53 36.29 11.42
N GLY A 754 11.72 37.36 10.64
CA GLY A 754 10.87 38.55 10.66
C GLY A 754 9.73 38.62 9.64
N ASN A 755 9.51 37.59 8.82
CA ASN A 755 8.43 37.56 7.82
C ASN A 755 7.42 36.43 8.10
N ALA A 756 6.13 36.79 8.17
CA ALA A 756 5.05 35.88 8.55
C ALA A 756 4.70 34.88 7.45
N ASP A 757 4.67 35.34 6.21
CA ASP A 757 4.24 34.53 5.05
C ASP A 757 5.20 33.37 4.80
N MET A 758 6.51 33.59 4.97
CA MET A 758 7.53 32.54 4.86
C MET A 758 7.30 31.42 5.89
N MET A 759 7.00 31.77 7.14
CA MET A 759 6.65 30.81 8.18
C MET A 759 5.30 30.13 7.88
N ARG A 760 4.28 30.88 7.44
CA ARG A 760 2.95 30.37 7.06
C ARG A 760 3.05 29.34 5.93
N THR A 761 3.82 29.63 4.89
CA THR A 761 4.05 28.72 3.76
C THR A 761 4.86 27.49 4.17
N LEU A 762 5.88 27.63 5.03
CA LEU A 762 6.64 26.47 5.53
C LEU A 762 5.74 25.53 6.34
N MET A 763 4.94 26.09 7.24
CA MET A 763 3.97 25.33 8.03
C MET A 763 2.93 24.64 7.13
N ALA A 764 2.49 25.29 6.04
CA ALA A 764 1.54 24.70 5.10
C ALA A 764 2.15 23.53 4.32
N ILE A 765 3.43 23.62 3.95
CA ILE A 765 4.15 22.50 3.31
C ILE A 765 4.33 21.35 4.30
N GLN A 766 4.81 21.61 5.52
CA GLN A 766 4.97 20.58 6.57
C GLN A 766 3.65 19.89 6.93
N LEU A 767 2.54 20.65 6.95
CA LEU A 767 1.19 20.14 7.18
C LEU A 767 0.64 19.29 6.01
N ASN A 768 1.08 19.57 4.79
CA ASN A 768 0.77 18.77 3.61
C ASN A 768 1.67 17.53 3.45
N SER A 769 2.87 17.56 4.01
CA SER A 769 3.85 16.46 4.00
C SER A 769 3.76 15.50 5.19
N ASP A 770 2.69 15.59 6.00
CA ASP A 770 2.47 14.72 7.18
C ASP A 770 3.63 14.75 8.22
N GLU A 771 4.23 15.92 8.45
CA GLU A 771 5.36 16.11 9.39
C GLU A 771 4.97 16.90 10.67
N PRO A 772 4.12 16.37 11.58
CA PRO A 772 3.61 17.13 12.74
C PRO A 772 4.73 17.56 13.71
N ALA A 773 5.80 16.79 13.86
CA ALA A 773 6.94 17.18 14.68
C ALA A 773 7.71 18.39 14.11
N ALA A 774 7.88 18.44 12.78
CA ALA A 774 8.52 19.58 12.11
C ALA A 774 7.60 20.82 12.15
N LEU A 775 6.30 20.62 11.93
CA LEU A 775 5.28 21.65 12.06
C LEU A 775 5.30 22.30 13.45
N PHE A 776 5.26 21.52 14.53
CA PHE A 776 5.30 22.07 15.90
C PHE A 776 6.63 22.77 16.21
N LYS A 777 7.75 22.35 15.62
CA LYS A 777 9.03 23.06 15.72
C LYS A 777 8.94 24.44 15.06
N THR A 778 8.38 24.53 13.85
CA THR A 778 8.15 25.82 13.17
C THR A 778 7.16 26.70 13.93
N MET A 779 6.06 26.13 14.46
CA MET A 779 5.09 26.86 15.28
C MET A 779 5.70 27.41 16.56
N LYS A 780 6.65 26.73 17.22
CA LYS A 780 7.37 27.29 18.38
C LYS A 780 8.19 28.53 18.01
N VAL A 781 8.87 28.49 16.86
CA VAL A 781 9.62 29.65 16.35
C VAL A 781 8.66 30.79 16.01
N ALA A 782 7.55 30.50 15.33
CA ALA A 782 6.52 31.49 15.03
C ALA A 782 5.87 32.07 16.30
N GLN A 783 5.59 31.27 17.33
CA GLN A 783 5.08 31.77 18.62
C GLN A 783 6.05 32.75 19.29
N ALA A 784 7.35 32.46 19.26
CA ALA A 784 8.37 33.30 19.90
C ALA A 784 8.68 34.58 19.12
N ALA A 785 8.74 34.51 17.77
CA ALA A 785 9.15 35.63 16.92
C ALA A 785 7.98 36.46 16.36
N GLN A 786 6.85 35.81 16.06
CA GLN A 786 5.70 36.41 15.36
C GLN A 786 4.36 35.80 15.84
N PRO A 787 4.00 35.94 17.14
CA PRO A 787 2.81 35.29 17.71
C PRO A 787 1.51 35.64 16.98
N ALA A 788 1.43 36.83 16.37
CA ALA A 788 0.29 37.27 15.55
C ALA A 788 0.01 36.36 14.35
N LEU A 789 1.00 35.64 13.82
CA LEU A 789 0.79 34.67 12.73
C LEU A 789 -0.09 33.50 13.19
N ILE A 790 0.19 32.96 14.38
CA ILE A 790 -0.60 31.88 14.98
C ILE A 790 -1.94 32.42 15.49
N GLN A 791 -1.96 33.63 16.05
CA GLN A 791 -3.19 34.31 16.48
C GLN A 791 -4.23 34.44 15.35
N ASN A 792 -3.75 34.63 14.10
CA ASN A 792 -4.54 34.81 12.89
C ASN A 792 -4.62 33.53 12.01
N PHE A 793 -4.48 32.34 12.60
CA PHE A 793 -4.89 31.11 11.94
C PHE A 793 -6.42 31.06 11.82
N ASP A 794 -6.90 30.69 10.64
CA ASP A 794 -8.32 30.42 10.39
C ASP A 794 -8.73 29.01 10.84
N MET A 795 -10.02 28.69 10.70
CA MET A 795 -10.55 27.37 11.08
C MET A 795 -10.10 26.24 10.14
N ASP A 796 -9.62 26.54 8.93
CA ASP A 796 -9.14 25.52 8.00
C ASP A 796 -7.77 25.00 8.44
N TRP A 797 -6.87 25.89 8.88
CA TRP A 797 -5.62 25.50 9.57
C TRP A 797 -5.89 24.53 10.72
N MET A 798 -6.90 24.83 11.54
CA MET A 798 -7.29 23.95 12.65
C MET A 798 -7.84 22.60 12.16
N ARG A 799 -8.69 22.60 11.12
CA ARG A 799 -9.23 21.36 10.54
C ARG A 799 -8.11 20.45 10.03
N PHE A 800 -7.18 21.01 9.25
CA PHE A 800 -6.06 20.26 8.69
C PHE A 800 -5.07 19.77 9.77
N MET A 801 -4.69 20.60 10.73
CA MET A 801 -3.82 20.18 11.83
C MET A 801 -4.46 19.06 12.68
N GLN A 802 -5.75 19.17 13.00
CA GLN A 802 -6.46 18.10 13.69
C GLN A 802 -6.57 16.82 12.85
N GLN A 803 -6.78 16.93 11.54
CA GLN A 803 -6.79 15.79 10.63
C GLN A 803 -5.44 15.05 10.67
N ARG A 804 -4.31 15.76 10.61
CA ARG A 804 -2.97 15.14 10.71
C ARG A 804 -2.71 14.54 12.10
N ILE A 805 -3.16 15.19 13.18
CA ILE A 805 -3.03 14.61 14.54
C ILE A 805 -3.83 13.31 14.68
N ARG A 806 -4.96 13.14 13.97
CA ARG A 806 -5.76 11.90 13.99
C ARG A 806 -5.05 10.71 13.31
N THR A 807 -4.12 10.93 12.39
CA THR A 807 -3.36 9.86 11.71
C THR A 807 -2.18 9.33 12.54
N LEU A 808 -1.79 10.02 13.62
CA LEU A 808 -0.72 9.58 14.52
C LEU A 808 -1.11 8.32 15.33
N PRO A 809 -0.13 7.49 15.73
CA PRO A 809 -0.35 6.39 16.68
C PRO A 809 -1.05 6.87 17.95
N GLU A 810 -1.92 6.03 18.52
CA GLU A 810 -2.84 6.40 19.61
C GLU A 810 -2.14 7.09 20.80
N GLU A 811 -1.04 6.50 21.26
CA GLU A 811 -0.12 7.01 22.30
C GLU A 811 0.45 8.41 22.02
N GLN A 812 0.54 8.84 20.76
CA GLN A 812 1.09 10.14 20.35
C GLN A 812 0.00 11.20 20.14
N ARG A 813 -1.23 10.80 19.80
CA ARG A 813 -2.36 11.72 19.48
C ARG A 813 -2.63 12.73 20.59
N GLN A 814 -2.70 12.29 21.85
CA GLN A 814 -2.99 13.17 22.99
C GLN A 814 -1.86 14.21 23.19
N ASN A 815 -0.60 13.77 23.12
CA ASN A 815 0.55 14.66 23.29
C ASN A 815 0.64 15.72 22.18
N ALA A 816 0.39 15.33 20.93
CA ALA A 816 0.33 16.24 19.79
C ALA A 816 -0.84 17.23 19.89
N ARG A 817 -2.04 16.77 20.33
CA ARG A 817 -3.19 17.64 20.60
C ARG A 817 -2.88 18.67 21.69
N HIS A 818 -2.30 18.24 22.81
CA HIS A 818 -1.92 19.14 23.90
C HIS A 818 -0.85 20.14 23.48
N GLU A 819 0.13 19.74 22.65
CA GLU A 819 1.13 20.66 22.10
C GLU A 819 0.49 21.74 21.22
N LEU A 820 -0.41 21.35 20.31
CA LEU A 820 -1.17 22.29 19.48
C LEU A 820 -1.98 23.28 20.34
N CYS A 821 -2.72 22.79 21.33
CA CYS A 821 -3.50 23.65 22.24
C CYS A 821 -2.61 24.64 23.00
N ILE A 822 -1.45 24.21 23.50
CA ILE A 822 -0.48 25.09 24.21
C ILE A 822 0.06 26.17 23.27
N LEU A 823 0.37 25.83 22.01
CA LEU A 823 0.84 26.80 21.02
C LEU A 823 -0.23 27.84 20.65
N LEU A 824 -1.47 27.42 20.44
CA LEU A 824 -2.58 28.32 20.11
C LEU A 824 -2.95 29.24 21.28
N ALA A 825 -3.11 28.68 22.49
CA ALA A 825 -3.46 29.45 23.68
C ALA A 825 -2.34 30.42 24.09
N GLY A 826 -1.07 29.99 24.00
CA GLY A 826 0.09 30.84 24.26
C GLY A 826 0.27 31.98 23.25
N SER A 827 -0.32 31.88 22.06
CA SER A 827 -0.36 32.93 21.03
C SER A 827 -1.68 33.73 21.01
N GLY A 828 -2.60 33.50 21.95
CA GLY A 828 -3.86 34.24 22.04
C GLY A 828 -4.87 33.98 20.91
N TRP A 829 -4.76 32.85 20.21
CA TRP A 829 -5.66 32.48 19.10
C TRP A 829 -7.13 32.56 19.51
N HIS A 830 -7.93 33.34 18.77
CA HIS A 830 -9.36 33.54 19.00
C HIS A 830 -9.74 34.04 20.42
N MET A 831 -8.83 34.76 21.09
CA MET A 831 -9.09 35.38 22.41
C MET A 831 -9.50 36.86 22.33
N GLU A 832 -9.23 37.54 21.21
CA GLU A 832 -9.66 38.93 20.93
C GLU A 832 -10.06 39.08 19.44
N PRO A 833 -11.37 39.14 19.10
CA PRO A 833 -12.50 38.96 19.99
C PRO A 833 -12.53 37.53 20.58
N ARG A 834 -13.05 37.40 21.79
CA ARG A 834 -13.10 36.14 22.52
C ARG A 834 -14.18 35.22 21.95
N THR A 835 -13.78 34.16 21.24
CA THR A 835 -14.71 33.17 20.66
C THR A 835 -14.78 31.87 21.48
N VAL A 836 -15.75 31.01 21.16
CA VAL A 836 -15.95 29.71 21.83
C VAL A 836 -14.77 28.78 21.58
N GLU A 837 -14.21 28.81 20.37
CA GLU A 837 -13.07 28.01 19.91
C GLU A 837 -11.79 28.36 20.67
N GLY A 838 -11.49 29.66 20.83
CA GLY A 838 -10.33 30.13 21.61
C GLY A 838 -10.43 29.72 23.08
N VAL A 839 -11.61 29.85 23.68
CA VAL A 839 -11.86 29.41 25.07
C VAL A 839 -11.76 27.89 25.22
N SER A 840 -12.14 27.11 24.21
CA SER A 840 -11.96 25.65 24.18
C SER A 840 -10.47 25.25 24.11
N MET A 841 -9.68 25.93 23.29
CA MET A 841 -8.23 25.70 23.23
C MET A 841 -7.54 26.03 24.55
N LEU A 842 -7.99 27.07 25.26
CA LEU A 842 -7.49 27.41 26.60
C LEU A 842 -7.68 26.25 27.61
N GLY A 843 -8.85 25.61 27.62
CA GLY A 843 -9.11 24.44 28.47
C GLY A 843 -8.20 23.26 28.16
N CYS A 844 -8.04 22.94 26.88
CA CYS A 844 -7.11 21.91 26.39
C CYS A 844 -5.63 22.22 26.76
N ALA A 845 -5.22 23.48 26.67
CA ALA A 845 -3.87 23.92 27.02
C ALA A 845 -3.58 23.80 28.53
N ILE A 846 -4.56 24.13 29.39
CA ILE A 846 -4.48 23.94 30.84
C ILE A 846 -4.26 22.46 31.18
N GLN A 847 -5.07 21.57 30.60
CA GLN A 847 -4.93 20.11 30.77
C GLN A 847 -3.55 19.62 30.32
N GLY A 848 -3.08 20.07 29.15
CA GLY A 848 -1.74 19.74 28.63
C GLY A 848 -0.59 20.19 29.53
N GLN A 849 -0.64 21.40 30.09
CA GLN A 849 0.38 21.88 31.03
C GLN A 849 0.34 21.11 32.36
N LEU A 850 -0.84 20.79 32.88
CA LEU A 850 -0.98 20.00 34.12
C LEU A 850 -0.47 18.57 33.95
N GLN A 851 -0.73 17.92 32.82
CA GLN A 851 -0.20 16.58 32.51
C GLN A 851 1.33 16.57 32.43
N ARG A 852 1.95 17.70 32.06
CA ARG A 852 3.42 17.90 32.03
C ARG A 852 4.01 18.32 33.39
N GLY A 853 3.19 18.48 34.43
CA GLY A 853 3.62 18.98 35.74
C GLY A 853 3.84 20.50 35.81
N ASN A 854 3.54 21.25 34.73
CA ASN A 854 3.77 22.69 34.62
C ASN A 854 2.66 23.51 35.30
N VAL A 855 2.44 23.29 36.61
CA VAL A 855 1.35 23.91 37.38
C VAL A 855 1.39 25.45 37.35
N ALA A 856 2.59 26.05 37.28
CA ALA A 856 2.75 27.51 37.17
C ALA A 856 2.20 28.06 35.83
N GLU A 857 2.47 27.40 34.71
CA GLU A 857 1.92 27.79 33.41
C GLU A 857 0.42 27.53 33.33
N ALA A 858 -0.05 26.41 33.89
CA ALA A 858 -1.49 26.15 34.02
C ALA A 858 -2.23 27.27 34.79
N ARG A 859 -1.65 27.79 35.87
CA ARG A 859 -2.23 28.94 36.62
C ARG A 859 -2.29 30.23 35.79
N LYS A 860 -1.28 30.52 34.95
CA LYS A 860 -1.33 31.66 34.02
C LYS A 860 -2.48 31.52 33.02
N LEU A 861 -2.69 30.32 32.48
CA LEU A 861 -3.79 30.05 31.56
C LEU A 861 -5.17 30.12 32.27
N ILE A 862 -5.28 29.65 33.52
CA ILE A 862 -6.52 29.80 34.31
C ILE A 862 -6.87 31.28 34.56
N ALA A 863 -5.87 32.16 34.72
CA ALA A 863 -6.09 33.59 34.86
C ALA A 863 -6.72 34.24 33.60
N LEU A 864 -6.66 33.60 32.43
CA LEU A 864 -7.35 34.01 31.20
C LEU A 864 -8.85 33.65 31.20
N GLN A 865 -9.39 33.12 32.30
CA GLN A 865 -10.82 32.87 32.56
C GLN A 865 -11.48 31.82 31.64
N PRO A 866 -11.03 30.55 31.64
CA PRO A 866 -11.69 29.49 30.85
C PRO A 866 -13.16 29.29 31.25
N SER A 867 -13.94 28.57 30.43
CA SER A 867 -15.39 28.40 30.65
C SER A 867 -15.71 27.75 32.00
N ALA A 868 -16.91 28.02 32.52
CA ALA A 868 -17.37 27.42 33.78
C ALA A 868 -17.37 25.89 33.70
N ASP A 869 -17.74 25.31 32.55
CA ASP A 869 -17.73 23.86 32.30
C ASP A 869 -16.31 23.29 32.31
N THR A 870 -15.33 24.03 31.76
CA THR A 870 -13.90 23.67 31.83
C THR A 870 -13.44 23.65 33.29
N LEU A 871 -13.78 24.68 34.07
CA LEU A 871 -13.42 24.77 35.48
C LEU A 871 -14.08 23.66 36.32
N ALA A 872 -15.33 23.31 36.01
CA ALA A 872 -16.05 22.19 36.63
C ALA A 872 -15.40 20.84 36.30
N SER A 873 -15.05 20.60 35.02
CA SER A 873 -14.33 19.39 34.58
C SER A 873 -12.96 19.26 35.26
N LEU A 874 -12.19 20.35 35.35
CA LEU A 874 -10.91 20.40 36.07
C LEU A 874 -11.08 20.20 37.59
N ALA A 875 -12.16 20.72 38.18
CA ALA A 875 -12.50 20.51 39.58
C ALA A 875 -12.99 19.09 39.89
N MET A 876 -13.40 18.33 38.87
CA MET A 876 -13.92 16.97 38.96
C MET A 876 -12.83 15.90 38.80
N ASP A 877 -11.94 16.05 37.82
CA ASP A 877 -10.92 15.04 37.47
C ASP A 877 -9.69 15.12 38.40
N LYS A 878 -9.37 13.99 39.04
CA LYS A 878 -8.30 13.84 40.04
C LYS A 878 -6.91 13.99 39.45
N ARG A 879 -6.73 13.83 38.14
CA ARG A 879 -5.46 14.16 37.44
C ARG A 879 -5.06 15.62 37.66
N TYR A 880 -6.05 16.50 37.86
CA TYR A 880 -5.86 17.94 38.01
C TYR A 880 -5.97 18.42 39.47
N GLN A 881 -5.89 17.50 40.44
CA GLN A 881 -6.04 17.82 41.87
C GLN A 881 -5.06 18.89 42.40
N ALA A 882 -3.92 19.09 41.72
CA ALA A 882 -2.93 20.13 42.05
C ALA A 882 -3.49 21.56 41.97
N ILE A 883 -4.58 21.80 41.22
CA ILE A 883 -5.26 23.10 41.13
C ILE A 883 -6.64 23.11 41.81
N TRP A 884 -7.07 22.01 42.45
CA TRP A 884 -8.35 22.02 43.19
C TRP A 884 -8.43 23.09 44.30
N PRO A 885 -7.35 23.48 45.00
CA PRO A 885 -7.38 24.63 45.91
C PRO A 885 -7.66 25.95 45.18
N ASP A 886 -7.07 26.14 43.99
CA ASP A 886 -7.29 27.33 43.14
C ASP A 886 -8.76 27.42 42.66
N LEU A 887 -9.42 26.27 42.46
CA LEU A 887 -10.82 26.15 42.02
C LEU A 887 -11.85 26.14 43.16
N ALA A 888 -11.45 25.96 44.41
CA ALA A 888 -12.35 25.73 45.54
C ALA A 888 -13.39 26.85 45.75
N LYS A 889 -13.01 28.10 45.48
CA LYS A 889 -13.89 29.27 45.59
C LYS A 889 -15.03 29.27 44.56
N GLY A 890 -14.76 28.81 43.34
CA GLY A 890 -15.80 28.63 42.31
C GLY A 890 -16.69 27.44 42.64
N GLN A 891 -16.08 26.32 43.07
CA GLN A 891 -16.84 25.14 43.47
C GLN A 891 -17.87 25.42 44.58
N ALA A 892 -17.57 26.34 45.50
CA ALA A 892 -18.44 26.68 46.63
C ALA A 892 -19.78 27.34 46.24
N ASP A 893 -19.85 28.08 45.13
CA ASP A 893 -21.13 28.60 44.59
C ASP A 893 -21.66 27.78 43.40
N GLY A 894 -20.91 26.76 42.95
CA GLY A 894 -21.21 25.96 41.78
C GLY A 894 -20.81 26.65 40.47
N PHE A 895 -19.77 27.47 40.50
CA PHE A 895 -19.28 28.31 39.40
C PHE A 895 -20.28 29.38 38.93
N ALA A 896 -21.24 29.77 39.79
CA ALA A 896 -22.27 30.75 39.47
C ALA A 896 -21.65 32.08 39.00
N LYS A 897 -20.61 32.56 39.69
CA LYS A 897 -19.89 33.79 39.31
C LYS A 897 -19.15 33.68 37.97
N ASN A 898 -18.64 32.50 37.63
CA ASN A 898 -18.01 32.26 36.34
C ASN A 898 -19.04 32.25 35.20
N ILE A 899 -20.22 31.69 35.44
CA ILE A 899 -21.36 31.71 34.51
C ILE A 899 -21.85 33.15 34.30
N GLU A 900 -22.05 33.92 35.37
CA GLU A 900 -22.43 35.35 35.30
C GLU A 900 -21.38 36.17 34.54
N GLN A 901 -20.09 35.97 34.84
CA GLN A 901 -19.00 36.65 34.13
C GLN A 901 -18.96 36.29 32.64
N ALA A 902 -19.26 35.03 32.27
CA ALA A 902 -19.37 34.63 30.86
C ALA A 902 -20.50 35.38 30.14
N ILE A 903 -21.67 35.56 30.77
CA ILE A 903 -22.77 36.37 30.23
C ILE A 903 -22.33 37.84 30.06
N VAL A 904 -21.67 38.43 31.06
CA VAL A 904 -21.19 39.83 30.99
C VAL A 904 -20.21 40.00 29.83
N THR A 905 -19.25 39.08 29.69
CA THR A 905 -18.28 39.08 28.59
C THR A 905 -18.96 38.91 27.23
N ALA A 906 -19.87 37.95 27.09
CA ALA A 906 -20.59 37.72 25.83
C ALA A 906 -21.51 38.90 25.44
N LYS A 907 -22.18 39.54 26.41
CA LYS A 907 -22.94 40.78 26.19
C LYS A 907 -22.03 41.92 25.70
N ALA A 908 -20.82 42.05 26.25
CA ALA A 908 -19.84 43.02 25.78
C ALA A 908 -19.32 42.72 24.37
N THR A 909 -19.13 41.45 24.00
CA THR A 909 -18.78 41.05 22.62
C THR A 909 -19.91 41.38 21.64
N VAL A 910 -21.15 41.00 21.94
CA VAL A 910 -22.33 41.33 21.11
C VAL A 910 -22.55 42.84 21.00
N ALA A 911 -22.27 43.62 22.05
CA ALA A 911 -22.37 45.08 21.99
C ALA A 911 -21.34 45.72 21.03
N LYS A 912 -20.19 45.08 20.80
CA LYS A 912 -19.20 45.51 19.79
C LYS A 912 -19.56 45.04 18.38
N ALA A 913 -20.21 43.87 18.26
CA ALA A 913 -20.54 43.23 16.99
C ALA A 913 -21.99 42.69 16.99
N PRO A 914 -23.01 43.56 16.98
CA PRO A 914 -24.41 43.16 17.18
C PRO A 914 -25.01 42.36 16.01
N ASP A 915 -24.40 42.46 14.83
CA ASP A 915 -24.83 41.78 13.60
C ASP A 915 -24.04 40.47 13.34
N GLU A 916 -23.10 40.08 14.21
CA GLU A 916 -22.27 38.88 14.03
C GLU A 916 -22.87 37.64 14.70
N PHE A 917 -23.15 36.61 13.88
CA PHE A 917 -23.71 35.33 14.32
C PHE A 917 -22.84 34.61 15.37
N GLY A 918 -21.51 34.69 15.27
CA GLY A 918 -20.59 34.07 16.24
C GLY A 918 -20.67 34.70 17.64
N ALA A 919 -20.70 36.03 17.72
CA ALA A 919 -20.89 36.76 18.97
C ALA A 919 -22.25 36.44 19.60
N ALA A 920 -23.31 36.43 18.78
CA ALA A 920 -24.66 36.11 19.22
C ALA A 920 -24.78 34.64 19.70
N THR A 921 -24.10 33.70 19.03
CA THR A 921 -24.02 32.29 19.45
C THR A 921 -23.40 32.16 20.84
N GLY A 922 -22.26 32.82 21.08
CA GLY A 922 -21.60 32.81 22.40
C GLY A 922 -22.49 33.38 23.52
N LEU A 923 -23.30 34.41 23.22
CA LEU A 923 -24.28 34.95 24.17
C LEU A 923 -25.45 33.99 24.41
N ILE A 924 -25.99 33.37 23.37
CA ILE A 924 -27.04 32.34 23.49
C ILE A 924 -26.53 31.19 24.36
N GLN A 925 -25.37 30.62 24.06
CA GLN A 925 -24.76 29.54 24.84
C GLN A 925 -24.56 29.94 26.31
N ALA A 926 -23.97 31.11 26.60
CA ALA A 926 -23.78 31.57 27.97
C ALA A 926 -25.10 31.73 28.75
N LEU A 927 -26.17 32.19 28.08
CA LEU A 927 -27.50 32.31 28.68
C LEU A 927 -28.19 30.94 28.85
N ARG A 928 -28.02 30.01 27.90
CA ARG A 928 -28.51 28.62 28.01
C ARG A 928 -27.82 27.88 29.16
N THR A 929 -26.50 27.93 29.26
CA THR A 929 -25.72 27.39 30.40
C THR A 929 -26.18 27.97 31.73
N ALA A 930 -26.65 29.22 31.76
CA ALA A 930 -27.20 29.85 32.95
C ALA A 930 -28.68 29.53 33.25
N GLY A 931 -29.34 28.68 32.44
CA GLY A 931 -30.77 28.38 32.57
C GLY A 931 -31.70 29.52 32.16
N LYS A 932 -31.21 30.52 31.43
CA LYS A 932 -31.92 31.75 31.05
C LYS A 932 -32.47 31.68 29.63
N ALA A 933 -33.16 30.59 29.28
CA ALA A 933 -33.69 30.36 27.93
C ALA A 933 -34.53 31.54 27.36
N PRO A 934 -35.40 32.24 28.12
CA PRO A 934 -36.10 33.42 27.62
C PRO A 934 -35.18 34.59 27.24
N GLU A 935 -34.09 34.82 27.97
CA GLU A 935 -33.09 35.83 27.62
C GLU A 935 -32.30 35.41 26.37
N ALA A 936 -31.97 34.12 26.24
CA ALA A 936 -31.29 33.57 25.07
C ALA A 936 -32.12 33.71 23.79
N ILE A 937 -33.43 33.40 23.86
CA ILE A 937 -34.37 33.63 22.77
C ILE A 937 -34.45 35.12 22.43
N ALA A 938 -34.54 36.01 23.43
CA ALA A 938 -34.58 37.45 23.19
C ALA A 938 -33.31 37.97 22.48
N ALA A 939 -32.13 37.43 22.82
CA ALA A 939 -30.86 37.77 22.18
C ALA A 939 -30.77 37.30 20.71
N GLY A 940 -31.24 36.08 20.40
CA GLY A 940 -31.16 35.53 19.04
C GLY A 940 -32.25 36.00 18.07
N LYS A 941 -33.42 36.41 18.58
CA LYS A 941 -34.65 36.60 17.78
C LYS A 941 -34.49 37.49 16.53
N LEU A 942 -33.73 38.58 16.61
CA LEU A 942 -33.57 39.51 15.49
C LEU A 942 -32.71 38.91 14.37
N LEU A 943 -31.60 38.25 14.73
CA LEU A 943 -30.70 37.60 13.76
C LEU A 943 -31.32 36.35 13.15
N ALA A 944 -32.08 35.57 13.91
CA ALA A 944 -32.79 34.38 13.41
C ALA A 944 -33.81 34.71 12.30
N ALA A 945 -34.35 35.93 12.28
CA ALA A 945 -35.24 36.39 11.21
C ALA A 945 -34.52 36.77 9.90
N ARG A 946 -33.19 36.93 9.91
CA ARG A 946 -32.38 37.39 8.77
C ARG A 946 -31.96 36.26 7.85
N LYS A 947 -32.94 35.58 7.23
CA LYS A 947 -32.69 34.45 6.30
C LYS A 947 -31.68 34.80 5.20
N ASP A 948 -31.77 36.03 4.68
CA ASP A 948 -30.82 36.63 3.74
C ASP A 948 -29.37 36.58 4.22
N LYS A 949 -29.13 36.99 5.48
CA LYS A 949 -27.79 36.96 6.08
C LYS A 949 -27.37 35.56 6.52
N ILE A 950 -28.31 34.70 6.91
CA ILE A 950 -28.02 33.34 7.36
C ILE A 950 -27.44 32.53 6.19
N GLU A 951 -28.12 32.52 5.05
CA GLU A 951 -27.63 31.86 3.83
C GLU A 951 -26.30 32.45 3.35
N ALA A 952 -26.21 33.79 3.28
CA ALA A 952 -24.99 34.48 2.85
C ALA A 952 -23.77 34.30 3.79
N THR A 953 -23.98 33.93 5.06
CA THR A 953 -22.90 33.67 6.03
C THR A 953 -22.51 32.18 6.09
N GLY A 954 -23.43 31.27 5.78
CA GLY A 954 -23.17 29.84 5.81
C GLY A 954 -22.99 29.28 7.23
N ASP A 955 -22.02 28.37 7.39
CA ASP A 955 -21.89 27.45 8.53
C ASP A 955 -21.99 28.12 9.93
N THR A 956 -21.33 29.27 10.13
CA THR A 956 -21.40 30.01 11.40
C THR A 956 -22.83 30.47 11.74
N ALA A 957 -23.61 30.87 10.73
CA ALA A 957 -25.01 31.22 10.92
C ALA A 957 -25.91 29.98 11.03
N PHE A 958 -25.54 28.86 10.39
CA PHE A 958 -26.24 27.58 10.52
C PHE A 958 -26.15 27.04 11.95
N TRP A 959 -24.97 27.12 12.58
CA TRP A 959 -24.77 26.82 13.99
C TRP A 959 -25.46 27.80 14.93
N PHE A 960 -25.52 29.09 14.58
CA PHE A 960 -26.33 30.08 15.32
C PHE A 960 -27.83 29.71 15.32
N VAL A 961 -28.40 29.35 14.16
CA VAL A 961 -29.81 28.94 14.06
C VAL A 961 -30.06 27.68 14.90
N ASN A 962 -29.14 26.73 14.89
CA ASN A 962 -29.19 25.52 15.71
C ASN A 962 -29.17 25.83 17.22
N GLU A 963 -28.30 26.74 17.68
CA GLU A 963 -28.25 27.18 19.08
C GLU A 963 -29.48 28.00 19.52
N TYR A 964 -30.03 28.82 18.62
CA TYR A 964 -31.29 29.52 18.84
C TYR A 964 -32.48 28.55 18.91
N ALA A 965 -32.50 27.50 18.07
CA ALA A 965 -33.48 26.42 18.15
C ALA A 965 -33.35 25.64 19.47
N TYR A 966 -32.14 25.37 19.95
CA TYR A 966 -31.95 24.79 21.29
C TYR A 966 -32.44 25.72 22.41
N ALA A 967 -32.24 27.04 22.31
CA ALA A 967 -32.79 27.98 23.30
C ALA A 967 -34.34 27.99 23.31
N LEU A 968 -34.98 27.81 22.16
CA LEU A 968 -36.42 27.60 22.05
C LEU A 968 -36.84 26.28 22.71
N ALA A 969 -36.10 25.20 22.47
CA ALA A 969 -36.39 23.88 23.02
C ALA A 969 -36.17 23.81 24.55
N ASP A 970 -35.12 24.44 25.09
CA ASP A 970 -34.89 24.62 26.54
C ASP A 970 -36.05 25.39 27.22
N ALA A 971 -36.77 26.23 26.46
CA ALA A 971 -37.97 26.93 26.91
C ALA A 971 -39.28 26.16 26.67
N GLY A 972 -39.21 24.88 26.24
CA GLY A 972 -40.36 24.04 25.92
C GLY A 972 -41.08 24.38 24.60
N ARG A 973 -40.45 25.18 23.73
CA ARG A 973 -41.04 25.65 22.45
C ARG A 973 -40.55 24.80 21.27
N THR A 974 -40.74 23.48 21.35
CA THR A 974 -40.19 22.51 20.40
C THR A 974 -40.69 22.73 18.96
N ASP A 975 -41.95 23.12 18.76
CA ASP A 975 -42.47 23.45 17.42
C ASP A 975 -41.74 24.65 16.79
N ASP A 976 -41.49 25.71 17.57
CA ASP A 976 -40.74 26.87 17.09
C ASP A 976 -39.29 26.50 16.78
N ALA A 977 -38.67 25.64 17.60
CA ALA A 977 -37.31 25.13 17.39
C ALA A 977 -37.20 24.35 16.08
N ILE A 978 -38.09 23.37 15.86
CA ILE A 978 -38.16 22.59 14.62
C ILE A 978 -38.41 23.50 13.43
N ALA A 979 -39.29 24.49 13.53
CA ALA A 979 -39.57 25.45 12.45
C ALA A 979 -38.36 26.33 12.08
N GLN A 980 -37.46 26.65 13.02
CA GLN A 980 -36.18 27.31 12.70
C GLN A 980 -35.26 26.38 11.89
N MET A 981 -35.16 25.12 12.30
CA MET A 981 -34.35 24.12 11.61
C MET A 981 -34.91 23.78 10.22
N ASP A 982 -36.23 23.67 10.06
CA ASP A 982 -36.89 23.52 8.76
C ASP A 982 -36.61 24.69 7.82
N GLY A 983 -36.61 25.92 8.36
CA GLY A 983 -36.22 27.11 7.63
C GLY A 983 -34.78 27.08 7.10
N LEU A 984 -33.92 26.27 7.72
CA LEU A 984 -32.54 26.02 7.30
C LEU A 984 -32.43 24.85 6.31
N MET A 985 -33.18 23.76 6.50
CA MET A 985 -33.23 22.63 5.57
C MET A 985 -33.79 23.04 4.19
N ALA A 986 -34.66 24.04 4.16
CA ALA A 986 -35.21 24.64 2.94
C ALA A 986 -34.15 25.30 2.01
N LEU A 987 -32.91 25.51 2.48
CA LEU A 987 -31.79 25.94 1.63
C LEU A 987 -31.24 24.80 0.74
N GLY A 988 -31.57 23.54 1.06
CA GLY A 988 -31.14 22.35 0.33
C GLY A 988 -29.81 21.78 0.83
N VAL A 989 -29.85 20.59 1.42
CA VAL A 989 -28.66 19.90 1.97
C VAL A 989 -27.64 19.57 0.87
N ASP A 990 -28.08 19.22 -0.33
CA ASP A 990 -27.19 18.94 -1.47
C ASP A 990 -26.40 20.18 -1.93
N GLN A 991 -26.98 21.38 -1.76
CA GLN A 991 -26.32 22.66 -2.07
C GLN A 991 -25.37 23.08 -0.95
N TYR A 992 -25.71 22.74 0.30
CA TYR A 992 -24.93 23.06 1.50
C TYR A 992 -24.66 21.81 2.37
N PRO A 993 -23.76 20.90 1.96
CA PRO A 993 -23.58 19.60 2.64
C PRO A 993 -23.19 19.66 4.12
N THR A 994 -22.67 20.80 4.62
CA THR A 994 -22.39 20.96 6.06
C THR A 994 -23.66 20.93 6.93
N LEU A 995 -24.83 21.22 6.34
CA LEU A 995 -26.14 21.14 6.98
C LEU A 995 -26.50 19.74 7.51
N VAL A 996 -25.79 18.68 7.10
CA VAL A 996 -26.04 17.31 7.60
C VAL A 996 -25.99 17.22 9.14
N SER A 997 -25.22 18.07 9.81
CA SER A 997 -25.23 18.13 11.29
C SER A 997 -26.57 18.66 11.81
N GLN A 998 -27.10 19.71 11.19
CA GLN A 998 -28.39 20.31 11.52
C GLN A 998 -29.56 19.42 11.11
N VAL A 999 -29.45 18.61 10.05
CA VAL A 999 -30.41 17.54 9.72
C VAL A 999 -30.55 16.58 10.91
N ILE A 1000 -29.42 16.05 11.40
CA ILE A 1000 -29.40 15.10 12.53
C ILE A 1000 -29.96 15.76 13.79
N ASN A 1001 -29.50 16.96 14.12
CA ASN A 1001 -29.95 17.71 15.31
C ASN A 1001 -31.47 17.99 15.25
N ARG A 1002 -32.01 18.38 14.09
CA ARG A 1002 -33.46 18.55 13.87
C ARG A 1002 -34.22 17.24 14.05
N ALA A 1003 -33.67 16.14 13.53
CA ALA A 1003 -34.30 14.84 13.60
C ALA A 1003 -34.39 14.34 15.06
N GLU A 1004 -33.37 14.63 15.89
CA GLU A 1004 -33.40 14.35 17.34
C GLU A 1004 -34.34 15.29 18.11
N MET A 1005 -34.57 16.55 17.68
CA MET A 1005 -35.61 17.41 18.28
C MET A 1005 -37.01 16.77 18.24
N PHE A 1006 -37.29 15.86 17.30
CA PHE A 1006 -38.54 15.08 17.32
C PHE A 1006 -38.54 13.98 18.39
N ASN A 1007 -37.42 13.29 18.62
CA ASN A 1007 -37.28 12.32 19.71
C ASN A 1007 -37.45 13.01 21.08
N HIS A 1008 -36.68 14.08 21.31
CA HIS A 1008 -36.77 14.95 22.50
C HIS A 1008 -38.05 15.82 22.55
N GLY A 1009 -38.90 15.72 21.52
CA GLY A 1009 -40.22 16.33 21.43
C GLY A 1009 -41.40 15.36 21.62
N ASP A 1010 -41.13 14.12 22.04
CA ASP A 1010 -42.10 13.01 22.15
C ASP A 1010 -42.85 12.70 20.82
N ARG A 1011 -42.17 12.83 19.66
CA ARG A 1011 -42.74 12.65 18.30
C ARG A 1011 -42.02 11.54 17.50
N PRO A 1012 -42.12 10.27 17.92
CA PRO A 1012 -41.26 9.22 17.39
C PRO A 1012 -41.56 8.82 15.93
N GLU A 1013 -42.77 8.98 15.39
CA GLU A 1013 -42.99 8.79 13.94
C GLU A 1013 -42.22 9.82 13.10
N GLN A 1014 -42.24 11.09 13.52
CA GLN A 1014 -41.56 12.16 12.81
C GLN A 1014 -40.03 12.06 12.95
N ALA A 1015 -39.54 11.65 14.12
CA ALA A 1015 -38.14 11.31 14.33
C ALA A 1015 -37.70 10.17 13.41
N LEU A 1016 -38.44 9.07 13.37
CA LEU A 1016 -38.14 7.94 12.50
C LEU A 1016 -38.12 8.33 11.01
N ALA A 1017 -39.07 9.15 10.57
CA ALA A 1017 -39.12 9.66 9.21
C ALA A 1017 -37.90 10.53 8.89
N ALA A 1018 -37.61 11.55 9.71
CA ALA A 1018 -36.48 12.46 9.50
C ALA A 1018 -35.12 11.77 9.59
N LEU A 1019 -34.95 10.79 10.48
CA LEU A 1019 -33.72 10.00 10.60
C LEU A 1019 -33.57 8.99 9.46
N THR A 1020 -34.67 8.51 8.88
CA THR A 1020 -34.63 7.68 7.67
C THR A 1020 -34.29 8.53 6.44
N GLU A 1021 -34.85 9.72 6.31
CA GLU A 1021 -34.44 10.70 5.28
C GLU A 1021 -32.94 11.04 5.41
N ALA A 1022 -32.46 11.27 6.64
CA ALA A 1022 -31.04 11.50 6.92
C ALA A 1022 -30.14 10.30 6.56
N GLU A 1023 -30.62 9.07 6.78
CA GLU A 1023 -29.90 7.84 6.40
C GLU A 1023 -29.87 7.62 4.88
N ASP A 1024 -31.02 7.77 4.22
CA ASP A 1024 -31.21 7.38 2.82
C ASP A 1024 -30.66 8.44 1.85
N ASN A 1025 -30.82 9.73 2.16
CA ASN A 1025 -30.46 10.83 1.26
C ASN A 1025 -29.12 11.48 1.62
N TYR A 1026 -28.83 11.68 2.91
CA TYR A 1026 -27.72 12.56 3.34
C TYR A 1026 -26.58 11.85 4.08
N ALA A 1027 -26.65 10.53 4.31
CA ALA A 1027 -25.60 9.79 5.01
C ALA A 1027 -24.26 9.75 4.26
N THR A 1028 -24.24 10.02 2.96
CA THR A 1028 -23.01 10.23 2.16
C THR A 1028 -22.23 11.46 2.63
N HIS A 1029 -22.92 12.49 3.13
CA HIS A 1029 -22.32 13.69 3.71
C HIS A 1029 -21.99 13.53 5.20
N ALA A 1030 -22.59 12.55 5.89
CA ALA A 1030 -22.33 12.28 7.30
C ALA A 1030 -21.03 11.49 7.53
N SER A 1031 -20.23 11.95 8.51
CA SER A 1031 -19.14 11.14 9.08
C SER A 1031 -19.68 9.92 9.83
N MET A 1032 -18.83 8.92 10.14
CA MET A 1032 -19.25 7.78 10.98
C MET A 1032 -19.84 8.20 12.32
N PHE A 1033 -19.27 9.25 12.95
CA PHE A 1033 -19.83 9.85 14.17
C PHE A 1033 -21.28 10.32 13.98
N GLY A 1034 -21.58 10.98 12.85
CA GLY A 1034 -22.93 11.43 12.49
C GLY A 1034 -23.88 10.27 12.14
N LYS A 1035 -23.41 9.28 11.36
CA LYS A 1035 -24.18 8.06 11.05
C LYS A 1035 -24.60 7.30 12.32
N MET A 1036 -23.72 7.23 13.31
CA MET A 1036 -24.06 6.61 14.60
C MET A 1036 -25.13 7.39 15.37
N TRP A 1037 -25.17 8.73 15.30
CA TRP A 1037 -26.32 9.48 15.83
C TRP A 1037 -27.60 9.16 15.06
N ILE A 1038 -27.56 9.12 13.71
CA ILE A 1038 -28.72 8.73 12.89
C ILE A 1038 -29.27 7.35 13.32
N TRP A 1039 -28.39 6.35 13.44
CA TRP A 1039 -28.78 5.00 13.82
C TRP A 1039 -29.27 4.90 15.28
N ALA A 1040 -28.61 5.58 16.21
CA ALA A 1040 -29.04 5.59 17.62
C ALA A 1040 -30.41 6.25 17.78
N GLY A 1041 -30.63 7.43 17.19
CA GLY A 1041 -31.93 8.09 17.16
C GLY A 1041 -33.01 7.22 16.51
N LYS A 1042 -32.68 6.53 15.41
CA LYS A 1042 -33.62 5.69 14.66
C LYS A 1042 -34.02 4.46 15.47
N ALA A 1043 -33.07 3.83 16.18
CA ALA A 1043 -33.35 2.80 17.16
C ALA A 1043 -34.22 3.31 18.33
N CYS A 1044 -33.93 4.50 18.86
CA CYS A 1044 -34.74 5.15 19.90
C CYS A 1044 -36.19 5.40 19.46
N ALA A 1045 -36.38 5.97 18.27
CA ALA A 1045 -37.69 6.21 17.68
C ALA A 1045 -38.47 4.90 17.47
N LEU A 1046 -37.83 3.88 16.87
CA LEU A 1046 -38.42 2.55 16.68
C LEU A 1046 -38.82 1.90 18.02
N ARG A 1047 -38.00 2.02 19.08
CA ARG A 1047 -38.33 1.50 20.41
C ARG A 1047 -39.51 2.23 21.05
N ASN A 1048 -39.63 3.55 20.87
CA ASN A 1048 -40.78 4.30 21.35
C ASN A 1048 -42.08 3.95 20.57
N LEU A 1049 -41.96 3.53 19.31
CA LEU A 1049 -43.04 2.97 18.50
C LEU A 1049 -43.30 1.47 18.76
N ASN A 1050 -42.63 0.86 19.76
CA ASN A 1050 -42.69 -0.58 20.09
C ASN A 1050 -42.20 -1.53 18.97
N ARG A 1051 -41.40 -1.05 18.02
CA ARG A 1051 -40.85 -1.79 16.87
C ARG A 1051 -39.46 -2.37 17.19
N GLY A 1052 -39.42 -3.25 18.20
CA GLY A 1052 -38.18 -3.71 18.83
C GLY A 1052 -37.19 -4.47 17.92
N GLU A 1053 -37.67 -5.33 17.02
CA GLU A 1053 -36.80 -6.08 16.09
C GLU A 1053 -36.18 -5.18 15.01
N GLU A 1054 -36.93 -4.20 14.51
CA GLU A 1054 -36.40 -3.21 13.56
C GLU A 1054 -35.37 -2.30 14.25
N ALA A 1055 -35.60 -1.91 15.50
CA ALA A 1055 -34.61 -1.17 16.30
C ALA A 1055 -33.31 -1.96 16.46
N LYS A 1056 -33.41 -3.28 16.70
CA LYS A 1056 -32.26 -4.18 16.83
C LYS A 1056 -31.43 -4.25 15.53
N ALA A 1057 -32.08 -4.37 14.37
CA ALA A 1057 -31.39 -4.37 13.07
C ALA A 1057 -30.63 -3.05 12.79
N VAL A 1058 -31.10 -1.92 13.33
CA VAL A 1058 -30.39 -0.63 13.28
C VAL A 1058 -29.26 -0.58 14.32
N GLU A 1059 -29.47 -1.10 15.53
CA GLU A 1059 -28.45 -1.18 16.60
C GLU A 1059 -27.24 -2.03 16.20
N GLU A 1060 -27.42 -3.06 15.36
CA GLU A 1060 -26.31 -3.87 14.84
C GLU A 1060 -25.28 -3.02 14.06
N LYS A 1061 -25.70 -1.92 13.42
CA LYS A 1061 -24.81 -0.96 12.75
C LYS A 1061 -23.94 -0.14 13.72
N LEU A 1062 -24.35 -0.02 14.99
CA LEU A 1062 -23.58 0.68 16.04
C LEU A 1062 -22.42 -0.18 16.61
N VAL A 1063 -22.43 -1.50 16.39
CA VAL A 1063 -21.45 -2.42 16.96
C VAL A 1063 -20.08 -2.27 16.30
N THR A 1064 -20.04 -2.14 14.97
CA THR A 1064 -18.79 -2.08 14.18
C THR A 1064 -18.05 -0.74 14.32
N GLY A 1065 -18.76 0.34 14.68
CA GLY A 1065 -18.19 1.68 14.92
C GLY A 1065 -18.12 2.08 16.40
N ARG A 1066 -18.23 1.14 17.36
CA ARG A 1066 -18.47 1.44 18.80
C ARG A 1066 -17.55 2.52 19.40
N ASP A 1067 -16.27 2.55 19.02
CA ASP A 1067 -15.30 3.53 19.55
C ASP A 1067 -15.40 4.92 18.90
N ASP A 1068 -15.99 5.05 17.69
CA ASP A 1068 -16.14 6.33 16.98
C ASP A 1068 -17.12 7.28 17.68
N ASN A 1069 -18.24 6.76 18.20
CA ASN A 1069 -19.25 7.56 18.92
C ASN A 1069 -19.88 6.77 20.08
N LYS A 1070 -19.15 6.73 21.21
CA LYS A 1070 -19.60 6.03 22.42
C LYS A 1070 -20.90 6.60 23.00
N SER A 1071 -21.16 7.90 22.85
CA SER A 1071 -22.37 8.56 23.35
C SER A 1071 -23.63 8.10 22.62
N ALA A 1072 -23.58 7.96 21.28
CA ALA A 1072 -24.69 7.38 20.51
C ALA A 1072 -24.97 5.91 20.92
N VAL A 1073 -23.92 5.12 21.20
CA VAL A 1073 -24.07 3.74 21.71
C VAL A 1073 -24.73 3.73 23.09
N THR A 1074 -24.32 4.62 24.00
CA THR A 1074 -24.97 4.77 25.30
C THR A 1074 -26.44 5.19 25.15
N MET A 1075 -26.78 6.13 24.26
CA MET A 1075 -28.15 6.58 24.04
C MET A 1075 -29.04 5.44 23.54
N ALA A 1076 -28.58 4.67 22.54
CA ALA A 1076 -29.32 3.49 22.06
C ALA A 1076 -29.54 2.45 23.18
N ALA A 1077 -28.52 2.20 24.01
CA ALA A 1077 -28.64 1.33 25.19
C ALA A 1077 -29.65 1.88 26.22
N ALA A 1078 -29.69 3.20 26.44
CA ALA A 1078 -30.66 3.84 27.35
C ALA A 1078 -32.09 3.73 26.79
N CYS A 1079 -32.30 3.94 25.50
CA CYS A 1079 -33.58 3.71 24.82
C CYS A 1079 -34.06 2.26 24.90
N ARG A 1080 -33.11 1.30 24.93
CA ARG A 1080 -33.35 -0.14 25.15
C ARG A 1080 -33.63 -0.52 26.60
N GLY A 1081 -33.31 0.34 27.57
CA GLY A 1081 -33.35 0.01 29.01
C GLY A 1081 -32.18 -0.87 29.47
N ASP A 1082 -31.10 -0.92 28.71
CA ASP A 1082 -29.94 -1.80 28.96
C ASP A 1082 -28.94 -1.16 29.93
N GLN A 1083 -29.34 -1.11 31.21
CA GLN A 1083 -28.50 -0.62 32.29
C GLN A 1083 -27.12 -1.34 32.36
N PRO A 1084 -27.01 -2.69 32.28
CA PRO A 1084 -25.71 -3.36 32.35
C PRO A 1084 -24.72 -2.96 31.25
N MET A 1085 -25.19 -2.72 30.02
CA MET A 1085 -24.34 -2.22 28.94
C MET A 1085 -23.82 -0.81 29.22
N ILE A 1086 -24.66 0.06 29.81
CA ILE A 1086 -24.27 1.42 30.21
C ILE A 1086 -23.26 1.39 31.36
N GLU A 1087 -23.46 0.54 32.38
CA GLU A 1087 -22.48 0.36 33.47
C GLU A 1087 -21.11 -0.05 32.92
N LYS A 1088 -21.08 -1.01 31.99
CA LYS A 1088 -19.86 -1.43 31.29
C LYS A 1088 -19.21 -0.29 30.51
N LEU A 1089 -19.99 0.45 29.71
CA LEU A 1089 -19.51 1.62 28.95
C LEU A 1089 -18.92 2.70 29.86
N LEU A 1090 -19.55 2.99 31.00
CA LEU A 1090 -19.06 3.98 31.97
C LEU A 1090 -17.73 3.54 32.61
N ILE A 1091 -17.60 2.27 33.00
CA ILE A 1091 -16.37 1.72 33.56
C ILE A 1091 -15.24 1.77 32.52
N GLU A 1092 -15.49 1.28 31.31
CA GLU A 1092 -14.52 1.30 30.19
C GLU A 1092 -14.04 2.74 29.87
N ARG A 1093 -14.96 3.71 29.79
CA ARG A 1093 -14.61 5.12 29.53
C ARG A 1093 -13.88 5.79 30.70
N LEU A 1094 -14.13 5.37 31.96
CA LEU A 1094 -13.40 5.88 33.13
C LEU A 1094 -11.96 5.33 33.20
N ASP A 1095 -11.71 4.10 32.75
CA ASP A 1095 -10.36 3.52 32.66
C ASP A 1095 -9.52 4.13 31.53
N LYS A 1096 -10.12 4.50 30.40
CA LYS A 1096 -9.47 5.14 29.24
C LYS A 1096 -9.15 6.63 29.48
N PRO A 1097 -7.88 7.08 29.58
CA PRO A 1097 -7.53 8.48 29.87
C PRO A 1097 -8.10 9.54 28.91
N GLU A 1098 -8.34 9.16 27.66
CA GLU A 1098 -8.91 9.94 26.57
C GLU A 1098 -10.43 10.10 26.67
N ASP A 1099 -11.16 9.05 27.09
CA ASP A 1099 -12.62 9.08 27.28
C ASP A 1099 -13.02 9.61 28.68
N ARG A 1100 -12.13 9.49 29.67
CA ARG A 1100 -12.39 9.73 31.10
C ARG A 1100 -13.03 11.08 31.39
N ALA A 1101 -12.59 12.15 30.74
CA ALA A 1101 -13.10 13.50 31.01
C ALA A 1101 -14.60 13.63 30.66
N ALA A 1102 -15.04 13.00 29.56
CA ALA A 1102 -16.44 12.97 29.17
C ALA A 1102 -17.27 12.06 30.10
N ALA A 1103 -16.75 10.88 30.46
CA ALA A 1103 -17.45 9.97 31.37
C ALA A 1103 -17.59 10.54 32.79
N LEU A 1104 -16.59 11.27 33.29
CA LEU A 1104 -16.69 12.02 34.54
C LEU A 1104 -17.80 13.06 34.47
N GLY A 1105 -17.90 13.83 33.38
CA GLY A 1105 -18.90 14.89 33.19
C GLY A 1105 -20.35 14.44 33.42
N LEU A 1106 -20.68 13.18 33.12
CA LEU A 1106 -21.99 12.56 33.34
C LEU A 1106 -22.41 12.47 34.83
N PHE A 1107 -21.50 12.73 35.78
CA PHE A 1107 -21.76 12.78 37.23
C PHE A 1107 -21.94 14.20 37.77
N THR A 1108 -22.00 15.23 36.91
CA THR A 1108 -22.25 16.62 37.31
C THR A 1108 -23.66 16.80 37.87
N ARG A 1109 -23.80 17.53 38.99
CA ARG A 1109 -25.10 17.88 39.56
C ARG A 1109 -25.50 19.29 39.17
N PHE A 1110 -26.36 19.40 38.17
CA PHE A 1110 -26.94 20.67 37.71
C PHE A 1110 -28.05 21.15 38.66
N LYS A 1111 -28.01 22.43 39.05
CA LYS A 1111 -29.06 23.06 39.87
C LYS A 1111 -30.33 23.38 39.08
N VAL A 1112 -30.19 23.67 37.78
CA VAL A 1112 -31.29 23.92 36.85
C VAL A 1112 -31.42 22.73 35.90
N GLN A 1113 -32.64 22.28 35.65
CA GLN A 1113 -32.94 21.27 34.64
C GLN A 1113 -34.11 21.76 33.79
N PRO A 1114 -34.09 21.57 32.46
CA PRO A 1114 -35.28 21.74 31.62
C PRO A 1114 -36.41 20.84 32.11
N ALA A 1115 -37.67 21.17 31.79
CA ALA A 1115 -38.76 20.23 31.97
C ALA A 1115 -38.58 19.07 30.97
N PRO A 1116 -38.30 17.83 31.41
CA PRO A 1116 -37.96 16.74 30.51
C PRO A 1116 -39.18 16.26 29.72
N SER A 1117 -38.98 15.87 28.47
CA SER A 1117 -39.97 15.08 27.72
C SER A 1117 -40.15 13.69 28.36
N ARG A 1118 -41.17 12.93 27.94
CA ARG A 1118 -41.34 11.55 28.42
C ARG A 1118 -40.16 10.68 27.95
N PHE A 1119 -39.65 10.94 26.75
CA PHE A 1119 -38.42 10.36 26.24
C PHE A 1119 -37.22 10.66 27.16
N ASP A 1120 -36.95 11.92 27.47
CA ASP A 1120 -35.82 12.33 28.31
C ASP A 1120 -35.89 11.71 29.70
N ALA A 1121 -37.07 11.74 30.32
CA ALA A 1121 -37.28 11.16 31.65
C ALA A 1121 -36.98 9.66 31.68
N LYS A 1122 -37.35 8.92 30.61
CA LYS A 1122 -37.05 7.49 30.46
C LYS A 1122 -35.55 7.22 30.30
N LEU A 1123 -34.85 8.01 29.47
CA LEU A 1123 -33.40 7.83 29.26
C LEU A 1123 -32.61 8.20 30.53
N GLU A 1124 -32.95 9.32 31.17
CA GLU A 1124 -32.35 9.77 32.42
C GLU A 1124 -32.58 8.77 33.56
N GLN A 1125 -33.73 8.11 33.64
CA GLN A 1125 -33.99 7.05 34.63
C GLN A 1125 -32.97 5.90 34.51
N VAL A 1126 -32.71 5.42 33.29
CA VAL A 1126 -31.76 4.31 33.05
C VAL A 1126 -30.33 4.77 33.30
N MET A 1127 -29.96 5.97 32.84
CA MET A 1127 -28.64 6.56 33.07
C MET A 1127 -28.37 6.82 34.57
N ALA A 1128 -29.36 7.30 35.32
CA ALA A 1128 -29.27 7.50 36.76
C ALA A 1128 -29.11 6.17 37.51
N ALA A 1129 -29.80 5.11 37.10
CA ALA A 1129 -29.63 3.77 37.67
C ALA A 1129 -28.21 3.23 37.42
N ALA A 1130 -27.69 3.35 36.19
CA ALA A 1130 -26.32 2.92 35.86
C ALA A 1130 -25.25 3.72 36.64
N ARG A 1131 -25.37 5.05 36.74
CA ARG A 1131 -24.47 5.88 37.57
C ARG A 1131 -24.64 5.61 39.07
N ALA A 1132 -25.79 5.11 39.50
CA ALA A 1132 -26.03 4.72 40.89
C ALA A 1132 -25.43 3.35 41.27
N ALA A 1133 -25.06 2.52 40.28
CA ALA A 1133 -24.55 1.17 40.49
C ALA A 1133 -23.26 1.13 41.33
N PRO A 1134 -23.08 0.14 42.23
CA PRO A 1134 -21.91 0.10 43.12
C PRO A 1134 -20.57 0.06 42.38
N ALA A 1135 -20.45 -0.72 41.31
CA ALA A 1135 -19.22 -0.85 40.53
C ALA A 1135 -18.84 0.48 39.84
N VAL A 1136 -19.82 1.15 39.24
CA VAL A 1136 -19.64 2.45 38.60
C VAL A 1136 -19.24 3.53 39.61
N LYS A 1137 -19.88 3.58 40.80
CA LYS A 1137 -19.52 4.51 41.89
C LYS A 1137 -18.11 4.28 42.45
N ALA A 1138 -17.72 3.02 42.65
CA ALA A 1138 -16.36 2.67 43.05
C ALA A 1138 -15.36 3.18 42.02
N LYS A 1139 -15.61 2.90 40.73
CA LYS A 1139 -14.73 3.30 39.63
C LYS A 1139 -14.63 4.81 39.44
N PHE A 1140 -15.74 5.52 39.56
CA PHE A 1140 -15.77 6.98 39.55
C PHE A 1140 -14.87 7.58 40.64
N SER A 1141 -14.91 7.02 41.85
CA SER A 1141 -14.16 7.51 43.02
C SER A 1141 -12.64 7.31 42.93
N GLU A 1142 -12.17 6.41 42.05
CA GLU A 1142 -10.75 6.27 41.74
C GLU A 1142 -10.22 7.53 41.04
N TYR A 1143 -11.00 8.08 40.11
CA TYR A 1143 -10.58 9.07 39.11
C TYR A 1143 -11.17 10.48 39.26
N GLY A 1144 -12.22 10.67 40.05
CA GLY A 1144 -12.84 11.99 40.21
C GLY A 1144 -13.72 12.14 41.44
N ARG A 1145 -14.43 13.27 41.52
CA ARG A 1145 -15.36 13.62 42.60
C ARG A 1145 -16.58 14.35 42.05
N VAL A 1146 -17.72 14.25 42.73
CA VAL A 1146 -18.95 14.95 42.32
C VAL A 1146 -18.73 16.47 42.39
N VAL A 1147 -19.21 17.18 41.37
CA VAL A 1147 -19.19 18.64 41.27
C VAL A 1147 -20.62 19.15 41.15
N ASP A 1148 -20.97 20.11 41.99
CA ASP A 1148 -22.20 20.89 41.85
C ASP A 1148 -21.96 22.02 40.84
N PHE A 1149 -22.90 22.18 39.91
CA PHE A 1149 -22.87 23.18 38.86
C PHE A 1149 -24.15 24.01 38.91
N ALA A 1150 -24.01 25.33 39.01
CA ALA A 1150 -25.14 26.24 39.19
C ALA A 1150 -25.95 26.48 37.90
N GLY A 1151 -25.39 26.10 36.75
CA GLY A 1151 -26.03 26.18 35.46
C GLY A 1151 -27.10 25.12 35.19
N SER A 1152 -27.59 25.13 33.96
CA SER A 1152 -28.55 24.17 33.41
C SER A 1152 -27.85 23.00 32.74
N LYS A 1153 -28.46 21.82 32.82
CA LYS A 1153 -28.23 20.73 31.85
C LYS A 1153 -28.65 21.21 30.45
N ALA A 1154 -27.93 20.82 29.40
CA ALA A 1154 -28.29 21.16 28.02
C ALA A 1154 -29.47 20.32 27.50
N TYR A 1155 -30.26 20.86 26.56
CA TYR A 1155 -31.43 20.22 25.94
C TYR A 1155 -31.22 18.73 25.57
N TRP A 1156 -30.08 18.39 24.97
CA TRP A 1156 -29.63 17.02 24.72
C TRP A 1156 -28.11 16.95 24.58
N GLY A 1157 -27.51 15.76 24.81
CA GLY A 1157 -26.06 15.52 24.61
C GLY A 1157 -25.33 14.67 25.67
N ASP A 1158 -25.93 14.42 26.84
CA ASP A 1158 -25.24 13.81 28.00
C ASP A 1158 -25.30 12.26 28.03
N PHE A 1159 -24.55 11.60 27.14
CA PHE A 1159 -24.49 10.13 27.02
C PHE A 1159 -23.07 9.53 26.88
#